data_AF-A0A4W3HA94-F1
#
_entry.id   AF-A0A4W3HA94-F1
#
_cell.length_a   1.000
_cell.length_b   1.000
_cell.length_c   1.000
_cell.angle_alpha   90.00
_cell.angle_beta   90.00
_cell.angle_gamma   90.00
#
_symmetry.space_group_name_H-M   'P 1'
#
loop_
_entity.id
_entity.type
_entity.pdbx_description
1 polymer ?
#
loop_
_entity_poly.entity_id
_entity_poly.type
_entity_poly.pdbx_seq_one_letter_code
_entity_poly.pdbx_strand_id
1 'polypeptide(L)'
;MQVKYKNAQTELTDICSRHATSETYIQELKAEVQSYKENNARQGFLISCLRERIQERENESGELVTSKALAEVTVQTLQKEKRELQKNNMELETKLRKYLTECDEAKQEAFRKRKEYEDFLLKLTNRINVDCNGVDDPLDFLVVQVEELYKENTRKNCQITNLEETIGNHDVESKASRETIMRLVSEVGREQKTAASYLQKMETLHKDLNKVLEAKHHLERETQILQDRLEASQRVCKASTLEIANWKKHSDELVGRLQPYLHEAKAAQSQLEAFKEQLASLLSSGCVVVQPTEEAVKERIRDICDREENKNWAVSQLEERMSKLTEQLEKQRELHQLALRSAQEAEQKLPELLEKVRYLEGQLLTGDVLHDDMSQDKQKYLRFLEQLSEKMKLEKMTADIGFDLQLDAIFARADQLVTMESEAITENKTLLYNLRRKLKSLNERLHSKELHMDLLRKKIAQLEEEKLTRTALAVERDEANLTVRKLHKKLERLEKELCSVRASNTDLKAKLSDTHELKIKTLEQSRTIEEMNKSLEKLEKLKQKTDKRLISTKSELDFTEFEAMEHKERAKNMLEAVASELKTLKITLVEVAKREKQLVDFREVVSQMLGLNIDTLALPDYEIIKQLERLIATHHSSTVTALCLENPVEKLHQGFVAGRESRRRLAADHFARTCIPKPLIPSAAQLSKNSTS
;
A
#
# COMPACT_ATOMS: atom_id res chain seq x y z
N MET A 1 226.27 101.92 -6.96
CA MET A 1 225.79 101.25 -8.21
C MET A 1 225.25 99.82 -8.00
N GLN A 2 225.42 99.15 -6.86
CA GLN A 2 224.97 97.74 -6.66
C GLN A 2 223.57 97.57 -6.05
N VAL A 3 223.01 98.64 -5.46
CA VAL A 3 221.71 98.69 -4.73
C VAL A 3 220.48 98.64 -5.64
N LYS A 4 220.63 98.89 -6.95
CA LYS A 4 219.48 98.99 -7.86
C LYS A 4 219.24 97.75 -8.74
N TYR A 5 220.21 96.84 -8.88
CA TYR A 5 220.08 95.70 -9.80
C TYR A 5 219.40 94.46 -9.19
N LYS A 6 219.55 94.19 -7.88
CA LYS A 6 218.93 92.99 -7.27
C LYS A 6 217.48 93.18 -6.81
N ASN A 7 217.09 94.39 -6.38
CA ASN A 7 215.69 94.68 -6.02
C ASN A 7 214.72 94.56 -7.22
N ALA A 8 215.22 94.75 -8.44
CA ALA A 8 214.42 94.53 -9.66
C ALA A 8 214.24 93.05 -10.02
N GLN A 9 215.16 92.16 -9.59
CA GLN A 9 215.07 90.72 -9.92
C GLN A 9 214.06 89.99 -9.02
N THR A 10 213.88 90.45 -7.78
CA THR A 10 212.89 89.91 -6.84
C THR A 10 211.46 90.31 -7.21
N GLU A 11 211.25 91.52 -7.76
CA GLU A 11 209.92 91.95 -8.21
C GLU A 11 209.48 91.21 -9.48
N LEU A 12 210.39 90.81 -10.36
CA LEU A 12 210.03 90.06 -11.57
C LEU A 12 209.60 88.61 -11.27
N THR A 13 210.28 87.94 -10.33
CA THR A 13 209.91 86.57 -9.91
C THR A 13 208.55 86.50 -9.20
N ASP A 14 208.18 87.55 -8.48
CA ASP A 14 206.94 87.59 -7.70
C ASP A 14 205.70 87.93 -8.54
N ILE A 15 205.90 88.59 -9.68
CA ILE A 15 204.84 88.83 -10.67
C ILE A 15 204.61 87.58 -11.52
N CYS A 16 205.66 86.81 -11.86
CA CYS A 16 205.51 85.56 -12.61
C CYS A 16 204.77 84.46 -11.82
N SER A 17 204.94 84.38 -10.50
CA SER A 17 204.22 83.39 -9.67
C SER A 17 202.72 83.68 -9.57
N ARG A 18 202.32 84.96 -9.51
CA ARG A 18 200.91 85.38 -9.47
C ARG A 18 200.17 85.18 -10.79
N HIS A 19 200.86 85.24 -11.93
CA HIS A 19 200.24 84.93 -13.22
C HIS A 19 199.92 83.43 -13.35
N ALA A 20 200.83 82.56 -12.92
CA ALA A 20 200.65 81.11 -13.00
C ALA A 20 199.44 80.62 -12.16
N THR A 21 199.22 81.19 -10.98
CA THR A 21 198.08 80.83 -10.12
C THR A 21 196.74 81.36 -10.65
N SER A 22 196.74 82.53 -11.30
CA SER A 22 195.56 83.04 -11.99
C SER A 22 195.17 82.18 -13.19
N GLU A 23 196.14 81.59 -13.87
CA GLU A 23 195.91 80.81 -15.09
C GLU A 23 195.38 79.40 -14.79
N THR A 24 195.80 78.79 -13.68
CA THR A 24 195.23 77.53 -13.18
C THR A 24 193.77 77.67 -12.77
N TYR A 25 193.38 78.79 -12.15
CA TYR A 25 191.99 79.03 -11.74
C TYR A 25 191.02 79.15 -12.93
N ILE A 26 191.49 79.73 -14.04
CA ILE A 26 190.68 79.87 -15.27
C ILE A 26 190.47 78.51 -15.97
N GLN A 27 191.41 77.58 -15.88
CA GLN A 27 191.25 76.23 -16.45
C GLN A 27 190.23 75.38 -15.68
N GLU A 28 190.20 75.48 -14.35
CA GLU A 28 189.22 74.77 -13.52
C GLU A 28 187.78 75.22 -13.81
N LEU A 29 187.55 76.54 -13.90
CA LEU A 29 186.25 77.11 -14.26
C LEU A 29 185.74 76.65 -15.65
N LYS A 30 186.64 76.44 -16.61
CA LYS A 30 186.25 75.92 -17.94
C LYS A 30 185.79 74.46 -17.90
N ALA A 31 186.42 73.62 -17.08
CA ALA A 31 186.04 72.21 -16.95
C ALA A 31 184.65 72.05 -16.30
N GLU A 32 184.35 72.89 -15.30
CA GLU A 32 183.08 72.87 -14.59
C GLU A 32 181.90 73.27 -15.50
N VAL A 33 182.08 74.29 -16.35
CA VAL A 33 181.07 74.70 -17.35
C VAL A 33 180.78 73.58 -18.36
N GLN A 34 181.79 72.79 -18.75
CA GLN A 34 181.58 71.67 -19.68
C GLN A 34 180.78 70.53 -19.04
N SER A 35 181.03 70.22 -17.76
CA SER A 35 180.26 69.26 -16.98
C SER A 35 178.77 69.62 -16.90
N TYR A 36 178.44 70.90 -16.67
CA TYR A 36 177.05 71.37 -16.65
C TYR A 36 176.33 71.20 -18.00
N LYS A 37 177.02 71.42 -19.13
CA LYS A 37 176.42 71.24 -20.47
C LYS A 37 176.05 69.78 -20.76
N GLU A 38 176.91 68.83 -20.41
CA GLU A 38 176.64 67.40 -20.60
C GLU A 38 175.49 66.91 -19.71
N ASN A 39 175.42 67.40 -18.47
CA ASN A 39 174.33 67.05 -17.56
C ASN A 39 172.97 67.56 -18.06
N ASN A 40 172.94 68.78 -18.62
CA ASN A 40 171.73 69.36 -19.20
C ASN A 40 171.23 68.56 -20.42
N ALA A 41 172.14 68.09 -21.27
CA ALA A 41 171.78 67.26 -22.44
C ALA A 41 171.16 65.91 -22.03
N ARG A 42 171.70 65.25 -20.98
CA ARG A 42 171.13 63.99 -20.44
C ARG A 42 169.74 64.19 -19.84
N GLN A 43 169.53 65.27 -19.11
CA GLN A 43 168.21 65.63 -18.57
C GLN A 43 167.21 65.89 -19.71
N GLY A 44 167.64 66.56 -20.78
CA GLY A 44 166.81 66.79 -21.97
C GLY A 44 166.30 65.51 -22.63
N PHE A 45 167.16 64.50 -22.82
CA PHE A 45 166.75 63.22 -23.43
C PHE A 45 165.75 62.45 -22.55
N LEU A 46 166.00 62.40 -21.24
CA LEU A 46 165.13 61.70 -20.30
C LEU A 46 163.71 62.28 -20.28
N ILE A 47 163.59 63.61 -20.34
CA ILE A 47 162.30 64.30 -20.41
C ILE A 47 161.54 63.92 -21.70
N SER A 48 162.24 63.75 -22.83
CA SER A 48 161.59 63.37 -24.09
C SER A 48 161.02 61.94 -24.04
N CYS A 49 161.80 60.97 -23.54
CA CYS A 49 161.31 59.59 -23.39
C CYS A 49 160.12 59.47 -22.42
N LEU A 50 160.09 60.27 -21.35
CA LEU A 50 158.95 60.27 -20.43
C LEU A 50 157.68 60.82 -21.07
N ARG A 51 157.79 61.82 -21.96
CA ARG A 51 156.64 62.36 -22.70
C ARG A 51 156.04 61.35 -23.67
N GLU A 52 156.87 60.64 -24.43
CA GLU A 52 156.38 59.58 -25.35
C GLU A 52 155.63 58.49 -24.59
N ARG A 53 156.18 58.05 -23.45
CA ARG A 53 155.53 57.01 -22.64
C ARG A 53 154.22 57.46 -22.00
N ILE A 54 154.06 58.75 -21.69
CA ILE A 54 152.78 59.31 -21.23
C ILE A 54 151.77 59.29 -22.39
N GLN A 55 152.19 59.71 -23.60
CA GLN A 55 151.31 59.74 -24.77
C GLN A 55 150.79 58.34 -25.15
N GLU A 56 151.63 57.31 -25.12
CA GLU A 56 151.19 55.93 -25.36
C GLU A 56 150.14 55.48 -24.33
N ARG A 57 150.35 55.79 -23.05
CA ARG A 57 149.41 55.44 -21.98
C ARG A 57 148.08 56.18 -22.09
N GLU A 58 148.10 57.43 -22.53
CA GLU A 58 146.90 58.20 -22.80
C GLU A 58 146.10 57.60 -23.98
N ASN A 59 146.79 57.18 -25.05
CA ASN A 59 146.15 56.52 -26.19
C ASN A 59 145.54 55.16 -25.80
N GLU A 60 146.27 54.31 -25.07
CA GLU A 60 145.77 53.04 -24.53
C GLU A 60 144.53 53.25 -23.64
N SER A 61 144.57 54.28 -22.78
CA SER A 61 143.43 54.64 -21.93
C SER A 61 142.22 55.09 -22.76
N GLY A 62 142.44 55.83 -23.85
CA GLY A 62 141.38 56.25 -24.76
C GLY A 62 140.69 55.06 -25.43
N GLU A 63 141.45 54.11 -25.98
CA GLU A 63 140.90 52.90 -26.59
C GLU A 63 140.11 52.06 -25.59
N LEU A 64 140.61 51.91 -24.36
CA LEU A 64 139.93 51.15 -23.31
C LEU A 64 138.57 51.77 -22.93
N VAL A 65 138.48 53.11 -22.88
CA VAL A 65 137.23 53.82 -22.60
C VAL A 65 136.23 53.64 -23.74
N THR A 66 136.68 53.70 -25.00
CA THR A 66 135.79 53.46 -26.15
C THR A 66 135.29 52.02 -26.20
N SER A 67 136.15 51.04 -25.93
CA SER A 67 135.78 49.62 -25.83
C SER A 67 134.77 49.37 -24.71
N LYS A 68 134.98 49.98 -23.53
CA LYS A 68 134.02 49.93 -22.41
C LYS A 68 132.66 50.52 -22.79
N ALA A 69 132.63 51.68 -23.46
CA ALA A 69 131.40 52.31 -23.90
C ALA A 69 130.62 51.42 -24.89
N LEU A 70 131.31 50.77 -25.83
CA LEU A 70 130.69 49.84 -26.77
C LEU A 70 130.12 48.58 -26.08
N ALA A 71 130.83 48.03 -25.11
CA ALA A 71 130.35 46.89 -24.32
C ALA A 71 129.10 47.27 -23.49
N GLU A 72 129.08 48.45 -22.87
CA GLU A 72 127.93 48.96 -22.10
C GLU A 72 126.68 49.13 -22.99
N VAL A 73 126.82 49.69 -24.19
CA VAL A 73 125.71 49.81 -25.16
C VAL A 73 125.17 48.43 -25.56
N THR A 74 126.07 47.47 -25.80
CA THR A 74 125.67 46.10 -26.16
C THR A 74 124.90 45.42 -25.02
N VAL A 75 125.37 45.57 -23.77
CA VAL A 75 124.68 45.06 -22.58
C VAL A 75 123.32 45.72 -22.39
N GLN A 76 123.21 47.03 -22.57
CA GLN A 76 121.93 47.73 -22.48
C GLN A 76 120.93 47.25 -23.55
N THR A 77 121.40 46.99 -24.76
CA THR A 77 120.57 46.48 -25.87
C THR A 77 120.05 45.08 -25.54
N LEU A 78 120.92 44.16 -25.10
CA LEU A 78 120.52 42.81 -24.68
C LEU A 78 119.61 42.81 -23.45
N GLN A 79 119.81 43.74 -22.50
CA GLN A 79 118.89 43.90 -21.36
C GLN A 79 117.51 44.38 -21.80
N LYS A 80 117.42 45.23 -22.83
CA LYS A 80 116.14 45.67 -23.40
C LYS A 80 115.43 44.50 -24.10
N GLU A 81 116.14 43.75 -24.93
CA GLU A 81 115.59 42.54 -25.60
C GLU A 81 115.14 41.48 -24.59
N LYS A 82 115.93 41.23 -23.53
CA LYS A 82 115.54 40.33 -22.45
C LYS A 82 114.23 40.76 -21.78
N ARG A 83 114.07 42.06 -21.51
CA ARG A 83 112.82 42.60 -20.92
C ARG A 83 111.63 42.45 -21.86
N GLU A 84 111.83 42.66 -23.15
CA GLU A 84 110.78 42.52 -24.17
C GLU A 84 110.36 41.05 -24.36
N LEU A 85 111.32 40.12 -24.42
CA LEU A 85 111.03 38.69 -24.45
C LEU A 85 110.33 38.21 -23.18
N GLN A 86 110.71 38.71 -22.00
CA GLN A 86 110.00 38.41 -20.75
C GLN A 86 108.54 38.88 -20.79
N LYS A 87 108.29 40.10 -21.29
CA LYS A 87 106.92 40.62 -21.46
C LYS A 87 106.12 39.76 -22.43
N ASN A 88 106.69 39.44 -23.59
CA ASN A 88 106.04 38.59 -24.59
C ASN A 88 105.73 37.19 -24.04
N ASN A 89 106.63 36.62 -23.23
CA ASN A 89 106.41 35.33 -22.60
C ASN A 89 105.24 35.40 -21.59
N MET A 90 105.17 36.44 -20.75
CA MET A 90 104.03 36.65 -19.85
C MET A 90 102.70 36.84 -20.60
N GLU A 91 102.71 37.57 -21.73
CA GLU A 91 101.53 37.74 -22.59
C GLU A 91 101.09 36.42 -23.24
N LEU A 92 102.02 35.57 -23.67
CA LEU A 92 101.69 34.25 -24.21
C LEU A 92 101.19 33.29 -23.12
N GLU A 93 101.79 33.29 -21.94
CA GLU A 93 101.32 32.50 -20.80
C GLU A 93 99.91 32.91 -20.33
N THR A 94 99.60 34.20 -20.33
CA THR A 94 98.26 34.69 -20.00
C THR A 94 97.24 34.27 -21.06
N LYS A 95 97.57 34.37 -22.35
CA LYS A 95 96.71 33.85 -23.44
C LYS A 95 96.51 32.33 -23.35
N LEU A 96 97.56 31.56 -23.08
CA LEU A 96 97.48 30.11 -22.94
C LEU A 96 96.59 29.72 -21.76
N ARG A 97 96.76 30.37 -20.60
CA ARG A 97 95.87 30.17 -19.43
C ARG A 97 94.42 30.45 -19.77
N LYS A 98 94.14 31.53 -20.51
CA LYS A 98 92.77 31.87 -20.94
C LYS A 98 92.17 30.79 -21.85
N TYR A 99 92.91 30.29 -22.83
CA TYR A 99 92.41 29.23 -23.71
C TYR A 99 92.21 27.91 -22.97
N LEU A 100 93.04 27.60 -21.98
CA LEU A 100 92.84 26.42 -21.13
C LEU A 100 91.55 26.55 -20.32
N THR A 101 91.29 27.71 -19.70
CA THR A 101 90.04 27.92 -18.95
C THR A 101 88.81 27.87 -19.85
N GLU A 102 88.84 28.49 -21.03
CA GLU A 102 87.74 28.44 -22.00
C GLU A 102 87.50 27.00 -22.49
N CYS A 103 88.56 26.22 -22.72
CA CYS A 103 88.45 24.81 -23.11
C CYS A 103 87.87 23.94 -21.99
N ASP A 104 88.25 24.18 -20.74
CA ASP A 104 87.72 23.45 -19.59
C ASP A 104 86.24 23.80 -19.32
N GLU A 105 85.85 25.07 -19.44
CA GLU A 105 84.46 25.51 -19.37
C GLU A 105 83.61 24.86 -20.46
N ALA A 106 84.09 24.84 -21.71
CA ALA A 106 83.39 24.19 -22.82
C ALA A 106 83.22 22.68 -22.59
N LYS A 107 84.24 21.99 -22.07
CA LYS A 107 84.15 20.56 -21.70
C LYS A 107 83.15 20.33 -20.57
N GLN A 108 83.16 21.19 -19.54
CA GLN A 108 82.19 21.10 -18.45
C GLN A 108 80.76 21.30 -18.94
N GLU A 109 80.52 22.27 -19.83
CA GLU A 109 79.20 22.50 -20.41
C GLU A 109 78.75 21.33 -21.29
N ALA A 110 79.64 20.80 -22.14
CA ALA A 110 79.35 19.60 -22.94
C ALA A 110 79.04 18.38 -22.05
N PHE A 111 79.75 18.23 -20.94
CA PHE A 111 79.47 17.18 -19.95
C PHE A 111 78.12 17.39 -19.25
N ARG A 112 77.81 18.63 -18.81
CA ARG A 112 76.50 18.97 -18.24
C ARG A 112 75.37 18.64 -19.21
N LYS A 113 75.48 19.04 -20.47
CA LYS A 113 74.49 18.77 -21.52
C LYS A 113 74.33 17.28 -21.81
N ARG A 114 75.44 16.52 -21.84
CA ARG A 114 75.40 15.06 -21.99
C ARG A 114 74.66 14.41 -20.81
N LYS A 115 74.96 14.82 -19.59
CA LYS A 115 74.30 14.30 -18.38
C LYS A 115 72.81 14.65 -18.36
N GLU A 116 72.44 15.88 -18.71
CA GLU A 116 71.02 16.28 -18.85
C GLU A 116 70.27 15.41 -19.87
N TYR A 117 70.92 15.08 -20.99
CA TYR A 117 70.37 14.20 -22.02
C TYR A 117 70.25 12.75 -21.54
N GLU A 118 71.27 12.20 -20.89
CA GLU A 118 71.23 10.86 -20.27
C GLU A 118 70.14 10.75 -19.20
N ASP A 119 70.00 11.77 -18.34
CA ASP A 119 68.95 11.85 -17.32
C ASP A 119 67.56 11.94 -17.95
N PHE A 120 67.42 12.67 -19.07
CA PHE A 120 66.16 12.74 -19.83
C PHE A 120 65.79 11.37 -20.42
N LEU A 121 66.74 10.69 -21.08
CA LEU A 121 66.53 9.36 -21.62
C LEU A 121 66.14 8.38 -20.51
N LEU A 122 66.88 8.35 -19.40
CA LEU A 122 66.58 7.46 -18.28
C LEU A 122 65.18 7.72 -17.70
N LYS A 123 64.78 8.98 -17.55
CA LYS A 123 63.42 9.34 -17.12
C LYS A 123 62.37 8.84 -18.11
N LEU A 124 62.60 9.00 -19.41
CA LEU A 124 61.68 8.57 -20.45
C LEU A 124 61.56 7.03 -20.50
N THR A 125 62.69 6.32 -20.51
CA THR A 125 62.81 4.86 -20.38
C THR A 125 62.03 4.33 -19.18
N ASN A 126 62.20 4.93 -18.00
CA ASN A 126 61.49 4.52 -16.79
C ASN A 126 59.97 4.81 -16.84
N ARG A 127 59.56 5.89 -17.51
CA ARG A 127 58.13 6.24 -17.64
C ARG A 127 57.40 5.33 -18.61
N ILE A 128 58.07 4.90 -19.68
CA ILE A 128 57.56 3.96 -20.68
C ILE A 128 57.75 2.51 -20.20
N ASN A 129 58.61 2.30 -19.19
CA ASN A 129 58.93 1.00 -18.60
C ASN A 129 59.49 0.00 -19.63
N VAL A 130 60.44 0.46 -20.44
CA VAL A 130 61.12 -0.34 -21.45
C VAL A 130 62.60 -0.38 -21.14
N ASP A 131 63.24 -1.56 -21.25
CA ASP A 131 64.68 -1.66 -21.09
C ASP A 131 65.40 -1.23 -22.38
N CYS A 132 66.30 -0.24 -22.28
CA CYS A 132 67.11 0.28 -23.39
C CYS A 132 68.57 -0.19 -23.34
N ASN A 133 68.90 -1.13 -22.44
CA ASN A 133 70.26 -1.63 -22.30
C ASN A 133 70.74 -2.34 -23.58
N GLY A 134 71.85 -1.86 -24.16
CA GLY A 134 72.49 -2.46 -25.35
C GLY A 134 71.93 -2.01 -26.70
N VAL A 135 71.09 -0.97 -26.74
CA VAL A 135 70.55 -0.38 -27.98
C VAL A 135 71.48 0.73 -28.48
N ASP A 136 71.88 0.67 -29.75
CA ASP A 136 72.81 1.64 -30.36
C ASP A 136 72.23 3.07 -30.43
N ASP A 137 70.91 3.21 -30.67
CA ASP A 137 70.17 4.49 -30.59
C ASP A 137 68.95 4.36 -29.66
N PRO A 138 69.11 4.69 -28.35
CA PRO A 138 68.02 4.62 -27.38
C PRO A 138 66.84 5.55 -27.69
N LEU A 139 67.06 6.67 -28.39
CA LEU A 139 65.98 7.63 -28.65
C LEU A 139 65.01 7.09 -29.70
N ASP A 140 65.53 6.59 -30.82
CA ASP A 140 64.71 6.03 -31.90
C ASP A 140 63.91 4.80 -31.43
N PHE A 141 64.55 3.94 -30.62
CA PHE A 141 63.87 2.81 -29.99
C PHE A 141 62.74 3.25 -29.05
N LEU A 142 62.95 4.28 -28.22
CA LEU A 142 61.89 4.82 -27.36
C LEU A 142 60.75 5.43 -28.18
N VAL A 143 61.03 6.09 -29.31
CA VAL A 143 60.00 6.63 -30.22
C VAL A 143 59.12 5.51 -30.78
N VAL A 144 59.73 4.42 -31.28
CA VAL A 144 58.98 3.26 -31.80
C VAL A 144 58.10 2.64 -30.71
N GLN A 145 58.59 2.52 -29.48
CA GLN A 145 57.82 1.99 -28.36
C GLN A 145 56.65 2.89 -27.98
N VAL A 146 56.83 4.22 -27.99
CA VAL A 146 55.74 5.18 -27.75
C VAL A 146 54.67 5.07 -28.85
N GLU A 147 55.05 4.92 -30.11
CA GLU A 147 54.10 4.73 -31.21
C GLU A 147 53.29 3.44 -31.06
N GLU A 148 53.93 2.34 -30.64
CA GLU A 148 53.24 1.07 -30.44
C GLU A 148 52.28 1.13 -29.25
N LEU A 149 52.69 1.76 -28.14
CA LEU A 149 51.80 2.02 -27.02
C LEU A 149 50.62 2.93 -27.41
N TYR A 150 50.85 3.92 -28.27
CA TYR A 150 49.77 4.75 -28.80
C TYR A 150 48.78 3.94 -29.64
N LYS A 151 49.27 3.10 -30.55
CA LYS A 151 48.44 2.19 -31.35
C LYS A 151 47.66 1.22 -30.47
N GLU A 152 48.30 0.62 -29.48
CA GLU A 152 47.62 -0.25 -28.53
C GLU A 152 46.52 0.50 -27.77
N ASN A 153 46.81 1.70 -27.26
CA ASN A 153 45.84 2.53 -26.55
C ASN A 153 44.64 2.87 -27.45
N THR A 154 44.87 3.23 -28.72
CA THR A 154 43.77 3.45 -29.68
C THR A 154 42.94 2.18 -29.88
N ARG A 155 43.56 1.00 -30.01
CA ARG A 155 42.85 -0.28 -30.13
C ARG A 155 42.03 -0.58 -28.87
N LYS A 156 42.59 -0.35 -27.68
CA LYS A 156 41.90 -0.54 -26.40
C LYS A 156 40.73 0.43 -26.24
N ASN A 157 40.90 1.69 -26.61
CA ASN A 157 39.80 2.67 -26.60
C ASN A 157 38.68 2.25 -27.55
N CYS A 158 38.98 1.79 -28.77
CA CYS A 158 37.97 1.23 -29.66
C CYS A 158 37.25 0.01 -29.05
N GLN A 159 37.98 -0.89 -28.37
CA GLN A 159 37.37 -2.02 -27.66
C GLN A 159 36.45 -1.55 -26.53
N ILE A 160 36.85 -0.52 -25.77
CA ILE A 160 36.03 0.07 -24.71
C ILE A 160 34.75 0.65 -25.30
N THR A 161 34.83 1.46 -26.36
CA THR A 161 33.64 2.04 -27.02
C THR A 161 32.68 0.97 -27.54
N ASN A 162 33.20 -0.11 -28.13
CA ASN A 162 32.36 -1.23 -28.57
C ASN A 162 31.67 -1.93 -27.39
N LEU A 163 32.38 -2.14 -26.28
CA LEU A 163 31.80 -2.73 -25.08
C LEU A 163 30.74 -1.81 -24.46
N GLU A 164 30.99 -0.50 -24.39
CA GLU A 164 30.02 0.50 -23.95
C GLU A 164 28.75 0.47 -24.81
N GLU A 165 28.88 0.36 -26.13
CA GLU A 165 27.75 0.23 -27.05
C GLU A 165 26.97 -1.08 -26.80
N THR A 166 27.66 -2.22 -26.63
CA THR A 166 26.97 -3.49 -26.33
C THR A 166 26.24 -3.46 -24.99
N ILE A 167 26.82 -2.82 -23.96
CA ILE A 167 26.18 -2.61 -22.67
C ILE A 167 24.95 -1.69 -22.83
N GLY A 168 25.09 -0.60 -23.58
CA GLY A 168 23.98 0.31 -23.88
C GLY A 168 22.82 -0.38 -24.60
N ASN A 169 23.13 -1.21 -25.60
CA ASN A 169 22.14 -2.02 -26.33
C ASN A 169 21.45 -3.03 -25.40
N HIS A 170 22.20 -3.75 -24.57
CA HIS A 170 21.64 -4.66 -23.58
C HIS A 170 20.77 -3.94 -22.54
N ASP A 171 21.14 -2.74 -22.10
CA ASP A 171 20.34 -1.92 -21.18
C ASP A 171 19.02 -1.49 -21.80
N VAL A 172 19.02 -1.12 -23.09
CA VAL A 172 17.79 -0.79 -23.83
C VAL A 172 16.92 -2.04 -24.00
N GLU A 173 17.50 -3.19 -24.36
CA GLU A 173 16.79 -4.47 -24.50
C GLU A 173 16.20 -4.95 -23.16
N SER A 174 16.94 -4.81 -22.07
CA SER A 174 16.50 -5.13 -20.71
C SER A 174 15.34 -4.23 -20.28
N LYS A 175 15.40 -2.92 -20.58
CA LYS A 175 14.29 -1.99 -20.34
C LYS A 175 13.04 -2.38 -21.14
N ALA A 176 13.18 -2.66 -22.43
CA ALA A 176 12.07 -3.10 -23.29
C ALA A 176 11.45 -4.43 -22.82
N SER A 177 12.28 -5.36 -22.37
CA SER A 177 11.86 -6.64 -21.79
C SER A 177 11.09 -6.43 -20.49
N ARG A 178 11.60 -5.57 -19.59
CA ARG A 178 10.92 -5.21 -18.34
C ARG A 178 9.55 -4.58 -18.59
N GLU A 179 9.45 -3.66 -19.55
CA GLU A 179 8.17 -3.06 -19.94
C GLU A 179 7.19 -4.09 -20.50
N THR A 180 7.67 -5.03 -21.32
CA THR A 180 6.84 -6.12 -21.84
C THR A 180 6.34 -7.03 -20.73
N ILE A 181 7.21 -7.38 -19.77
CA ILE A 181 6.82 -8.14 -18.58
C ILE A 181 5.77 -7.36 -17.77
N MET A 182 5.96 -6.06 -17.53
CA MET A 182 4.97 -5.26 -16.79
C MET A 182 3.61 -5.17 -17.50
N ARG A 183 3.60 -5.06 -18.84
CA ARG A 183 2.37 -5.15 -19.63
C ARG A 183 1.69 -6.51 -19.45
N LEU A 184 2.42 -7.61 -19.63
CA LEU A 184 1.89 -8.96 -19.49
C LEU A 184 1.38 -9.22 -18.07
N VAL A 185 2.09 -8.77 -17.03
CA VAL A 185 1.64 -8.88 -15.63
C VAL A 185 0.33 -8.11 -15.41
N SER A 186 0.20 -6.92 -16.00
CA SER A 186 -1.03 -6.12 -15.92
C SER A 186 -2.19 -6.77 -16.68
N GLU A 187 -1.93 -7.35 -17.84
CA GLU A 187 -2.91 -8.11 -18.62
C GLU A 187 -3.37 -9.37 -17.89
N VAL A 188 -2.43 -10.16 -17.34
CA VAL A 188 -2.73 -11.34 -16.51
C VAL A 188 -3.54 -10.93 -15.27
N GLY A 189 -3.17 -9.83 -14.60
CA GLY A 189 -3.92 -9.32 -13.45
C GLY A 189 -5.36 -8.90 -13.80
N ARG A 190 -5.56 -8.32 -14.99
CA ARG A 190 -6.88 -7.96 -15.51
C ARG A 190 -7.69 -9.21 -15.88
N GLU A 191 -7.09 -10.17 -16.59
CA GLU A 191 -7.72 -11.45 -16.91
C GLU A 191 -8.11 -12.21 -15.63
N GLN A 192 -7.23 -12.28 -14.64
CA GLN A 192 -7.51 -12.91 -13.35
C GLN A 192 -8.70 -12.26 -12.64
N LYS A 193 -8.81 -10.92 -12.66
CA LYS A 193 -9.99 -10.21 -12.11
C LYS A 193 -11.26 -10.56 -12.90
N THR A 194 -11.20 -10.62 -14.23
CA THR A 194 -12.35 -11.02 -15.04
C THR A 194 -12.76 -12.47 -14.79
N ALA A 195 -11.81 -13.40 -14.71
CA ALA A 195 -12.04 -14.81 -14.38
C ALA A 195 -12.66 -14.97 -12.97
N ALA A 196 -12.16 -14.22 -11.98
CA ALA A 196 -12.76 -14.17 -10.65
C ALA A 196 -14.22 -13.66 -10.69
N SER A 197 -14.50 -12.63 -11.49
CA SER A 197 -15.86 -12.12 -11.68
C SER A 197 -16.78 -13.16 -12.35
N TYR A 198 -16.26 -13.94 -13.31
CA TYR A 198 -17.01 -15.03 -13.95
C TYR A 198 -17.27 -16.18 -12.98
N LEU A 199 -16.28 -16.55 -12.15
CA LEU A 199 -16.47 -17.55 -11.09
C LEU A 199 -17.54 -17.11 -10.09
N GLN A 200 -17.53 -15.86 -9.67
CA GLN A 200 -18.56 -15.31 -8.77
C GLN A 200 -19.95 -15.35 -9.44
N LYS A 201 -20.06 -14.94 -10.71
CA LYS A 201 -21.31 -15.04 -11.47
C LYS A 201 -21.79 -16.49 -11.61
N MET A 202 -20.87 -17.42 -11.89
CA MET A 202 -21.18 -18.84 -11.97
C MET A 202 -21.67 -19.38 -10.63
N GLU A 203 -21.05 -18.98 -9.51
CA GLU A 203 -21.50 -19.38 -8.18
C GLU A 203 -22.89 -18.81 -7.84
N THR A 204 -23.18 -17.56 -8.23
CA THR A 204 -24.53 -17.00 -8.09
C THR A 204 -25.56 -17.75 -8.92
N LEU A 205 -25.24 -18.06 -10.19
CA LEU A 205 -26.12 -18.84 -11.06
C LEU A 205 -26.34 -20.26 -10.52
N HIS A 206 -25.30 -20.88 -9.95
CA HIS A 206 -25.42 -22.20 -9.33
C HIS A 206 -26.32 -22.16 -8.09
N LYS A 207 -26.20 -21.13 -7.25
CA LYS A 207 -27.11 -20.92 -6.10
C LYS A 207 -28.55 -20.72 -6.56
N ASP A 208 -28.78 -19.94 -7.61
CA ASP A 208 -30.12 -19.72 -8.14
C ASP A 208 -30.70 -20.96 -8.82
N LEU A 209 -29.88 -21.73 -9.54
CA LEU A 209 -30.26 -23.03 -10.09
C LEU A 209 -30.71 -23.99 -8.99
N ASN A 210 -29.97 -24.07 -7.88
CA ASN A 210 -30.35 -24.91 -6.75
C ASN A 210 -31.69 -24.48 -6.14
N LYS A 211 -31.93 -23.17 -5.95
CA LYS A 211 -33.23 -22.66 -5.49
C LYS A 211 -34.37 -23.04 -6.46
N VAL A 212 -34.13 -22.93 -7.77
CA VAL A 212 -35.12 -23.30 -8.80
C VAL A 212 -35.39 -24.81 -8.77
N LEU A 213 -34.35 -25.64 -8.59
CA LEU A 213 -34.51 -27.09 -8.46
C LEU A 213 -35.29 -27.47 -7.19
N GLU A 214 -35.00 -26.83 -6.06
CA GLU A 214 -35.76 -27.02 -4.82
C GLU A 214 -37.24 -26.65 -4.99
N ALA A 215 -37.52 -25.51 -5.64
CA ALA A 215 -38.88 -25.08 -5.98
C ALA A 215 -39.57 -26.06 -6.95
N LYS A 216 -38.86 -26.54 -7.98
CA LYS A 216 -39.36 -27.56 -8.91
C LYS A 216 -39.74 -28.84 -8.15
N HIS A 217 -38.85 -29.35 -7.30
CA HIS A 217 -39.14 -30.55 -6.51
C HIS A 217 -40.28 -30.35 -5.51
N HIS A 218 -40.49 -29.13 -5.01
CA HIS A 218 -41.65 -28.81 -4.19
C HIS A 218 -42.95 -28.87 -5.02
N LEU A 219 -42.97 -28.24 -6.20
CA LEU A 219 -44.11 -28.27 -7.11
C LEU A 219 -44.41 -29.69 -7.64
N GLU A 220 -43.39 -30.49 -7.91
CA GLU A 220 -43.53 -31.91 -8.29
C GLU A 220 -44.23 -32.71 -7.18
N ARG A 221 -43.84 -32.49 -5.91
CA ARG A 221 -44.51 -33.12 -4.76
C ARG A 221 -45.97 -32.67 -4.62
N GLU A 222 -46.25 -31.38 -4.78
CA GLU A 222 -47.63 -30.88 -4.74
C GLU A 222 -48.48 -31.45 -5.88
N THR A 223 -47.90 -31.52 -7.09
CA THR A 223 -48.57 -32.09 -8.26
C THR A 223 -48.92 -33.56 -8.01
N GLN A 224 -47.99 -34.33 -7.45
CA GLN A 224 -48.24 -35.74 -7.09
C GLN A 224 -49.37 -35.86 -6.06
N ILE A 225 -49.36 -35.05 -5.00
CA ILE A 225 -50.43 -35.04 -3.99
C ILE A 225 -51.78 -34.70 -4.62
N LEU A 226 -51.83 -33.69 -5.51
CA LEU A 226 -53.04 -33.31 -6.21
C LEU A 226 -53.53 -34.42 -7.15
N GLN A 227 -52.61 -35.11 -7.81
CA GLN A 227 -52.93 -36.25 -8.67
C GLN A 227 -53.49 -37.43 -7.87
N ASP A 228 -52.88 -37.78 -6.74
CA ASP A 228 -53.37 -38.82 -5.83
C ASP A 228 -54.78 -38.49 -5.31
N ARG A 229 -55.02 -37.20 -4.96
CA ARG A 229 -56.34 -36.70 -4.55
C ARG A 229 -57.37 -36.79 -5.68
N LEU A 230 -56.98 -36.44 -6.90
CA LEU A 230 -57.84 -36.54 -8.08
C LEU A 230 -58.21 -38.00 -8.34
N GLU A 231 -57.24 -38.91 -8.32
CA GLU A 231 -57.49 -40.35 -8.49
C GLU A 231 -58.39 -40.92 -7.40
N ALA A 232 -58.22 -40.49 -6.15
CA ALA A 232 -59.10 -40.86 -5.05
C ALA A 232 -60.53 -40.34 -5.27
N SER A 233 -60.68 -39.08 -5.66
CA SER A 233 -61.99 -38.49 -5.98
C SER A 233 -62.65 -39.19 -7.17
N GLN A 234 -61.90 -39.52 -8.22
CA GLN A 234 -62.40 -40.29 -9.36
C GLN A 234 -62.87 -41.69 -8.96
N ARG A 235 -62.13 -42.39 -8.07
CA ARG A 235 -62.56 -43.68 -7.52
C ARG A 235 -63.89 -43.57 -6.78
N VAL A 236 -64.05 -42.53 -5.95
CA VAL A 236 -65.31 -42.25 -5.25
C VAL A 236 -66.45 -41.94 -6.22
N CYS A 237 -66.22 -41.10 -7.23
CA CYS A 237 -67.22 -40.81 -8.25
C CYS A 237 -67.63 -42.06 -9.04
N LYS A 238 -66.67 -42.93 -9.40
CA LYS A 238 -66.96 -44.22 -10.05
C LYS A 238 -67.78 -45.14 -9.15
N ALA A 239 -67.48 -45.20 -7.86
CA ALA A 239 -68.28 -45.97 -6.90
C ALA A 239 -69.70 -45.42 -6.79
N SER A 240 -69.85 -44.11 -6.62
CA SER A 240 -71.17 -43.46 -6.51
C SER A 240 -72.00 -43.59 -7.79
N THR A 241 -71.39 -43.50 -8.97
CA THR A 241 -72.09 -43.73 -10.24
C THR A 241 -72.56 -45.18 -10.39
N LEU A 242 -71.78 -46.16 -9.93
CA LEU A 242 -72.21 -47.56 -9.86
C LEU A 242 -73.36 -47.77 -8.87
N GLU A 243 -73.31 -47.13 -7.70
CA GLU A 243 -74.40 -47.16 -6.72
C GLU A 243 -75.69 -46.57 -7.30
N ILE A 244 -75.61 -45.41 -7.95
CA ILE A 244 -76.75 -44.78 -8.62
C ILE A 244 -77.32 -45.71 -9.71
N ALA A 245 -76.46 -46.35 -10.50
CA ALA A 245 -76.91 -47.30 -11.51
C ALA A 245 -77.64 -48.50 -10.87
N ASN A 246 -77.12 -49.02 -9.75
CA ASN A 246 -77.77 -50.09 -8.99
C ASN A 246 -79.12 -49.65 -8.40
N TRP A 247 -79.19 -48.46 -7.81
CA TRP A 247 -80.44 -47.88 -7.29
C TRP A 247 -81.47 -47.66 -8.40
N LYS A 248 -81.05 -47.18 -9.56
CA LYS A 248 -81.92 -47.03 -10.72
C LYS A 248 -82.46 -48.37 -11.18
N LYS A 249 -81.60 -49.39 -11.31
CA LYS A 249 -82.01 -50.76 -11.64
C LYS A 249 -83.03 -51.30 -10.63
N HIS A 250 -82.78 -51.13 -9.34
CA HIS A 250 -83.70 -51.57 -8.29
C HIS A 250 -85.04 -50.83 -8.34
N SER A 251 -85.01 -49.52 -8.60
CA SER A 251 -86.22 -48.71 -8.81
C SER A 251 -87.00 -49.20 -10.02
N ASP A 252 -86.34 -49.45 -11.15
CA ASP A 252 -86.98 -49.97 -12.37
C ASP A 252 -87.58 -51.36 -12.13
N GLU A 253 -86.90 -52.23 -11.37
CA GLU A 253 -87.43 -53.54 -10.94
C GLU A 253 -88.67 -53.40 -10.05
N LEU A 254 -88.67 -52.48 -9.08
CA LEU A 254 -89.83 -52.20 -8.23
C LEU A 254 -91.01 -51.64 -9.02
N VAL A 255 -90.75 -50.70 -9.93
CA VAL A 255 -91.76 -50.17 -10.86
C VAL A 255 -92.33 -51.30 -11.72
N GLY A 256 -91.47 -52.18 -12.25
CA GLY A 256 -91.88 -53.36 -13.00
C GLY A 256 -92.75 -54.33 -12.19
N ARG A 257 -92.45 -54.53 -10.90
CA ARG A 257 -93.29 -55.35 -10.00
C ARG A 257 -94.62 -54.69 -9.65
N LEU A 258 -94.65 -53.36 -9.51
CA LEU A 258 -95.87 -52.62 -9.17
C LEU A 258 -96.85 -52.51 -10.34
N GLN A 259 -96.36 -52.51 -11.59
CA GLN A 259 -97.21 -52.38 -12.78
C GLN A 259 -98.33 -53.44 -12.87
N PRO A 260 -98.07 -54.76 -12.71
CA PRO A 260 -99.13 -55.77 -12.67
C PRO A 260 -100.19 -55.49 -11.61
N TYR A 261 -99.78 -55.14 -10.38
CA TYR A 261 -100.72 -54.82 -9.31
C TYR A 261 -101.56 -53.58 -9.63
N LEU A 262 -100.98 -52.57 -10.28
CA LEU A 262 -101.71 -51.37 -10.70
C LEU A 262 -102.72 -51.70 -11.82
N HIS A 263 -102.36 -52.57 -12.77
CA HIS A 263 -103.28 -53.06 -13.80
C HIS A 263 -104.39 -53.92 -13.19
N GLU A 264 -104.07 -54.80 -12.25
CA GLU A 264 -105.02 -55.65 -11.53
C GLU A 264 -105.97 -54.81 -10.66
N ALA A 265 -105.46 -53.83 -9.92
CA ALA A 265 -106.28 -52.89 -9.15
C ALA A 265 -107.23 -52.09 -10.05
N LYS A 266 -106.77 -51.61 -11.21
CA LYS A 266 -107.63 -50.93 -12.20
C LYS A 266 -108.69 -51.88 -12.78
N ALA A 267 -108.32 -53.13 -13.07
CA ALA A 267 -109.25 -54.13 -13.56
C ALA A 267 -110.32 -54.47 -12.49
N ALA A 268 -109.90 -54.70 -11.25
CA ALA A 268 -110.79 -54.95 -10.11
C ALA A 268 -111.70 -53.76 -9.81
N GLN A 269 -111.19 -52.53 -9.88
CA GLN A 269 -112.01 -51.33 -9.75
C GLN A 269 -113.05 -51.22 -10.86
N SER A 270 -112.67 -51.51 -12.11
CA SER A 270 -113.60 -51.53 -13.23
C SER A 270 -114.68 -52.62 -13.06
N GLN A 271 -114.31 -53.79 -12.54
CA GLN A 271 -115.27 -54.86 -12.20
C GLN A 271 -116.21 -54.45 -11.05
N LEU A 272 -115.70 -53.76 -10.02
CA LEU A 272 -116.50 -53.27 -8.92
C LEU A 272 -117.53 -52.23 -9.39
N GLU A 273 -117.13 -51.30 -10.26
CA GLU A 273 -118.08 -50.32 -10.84
C GLU A 273 -119.14 -51.01 -11.69
N ALA A 274 -118.76 -51.97 -12.55
CA ALA A 274 -119.73 -52.76 -13.30
C ALA A 274 -120.69 -53.57 -12.40
N PHE A 275 -120.20 -54.10 -11.27
CA PHE A 275 -121.03 -54.80 -10.29
C PHE A 275 -121.99 -53.86 -9.57
N LYS A 276 -121.55 -52.66 -9.17
CA LYS A 276 -122.43 -51.62 -8.60
C LYS A 276 -123.53 -51.23 -9.59
N GLU A 277 -123.20 -51.08 -10.87
CA GLU A 277 -124.19 -50.85 -11.94
C GLU A 277 -125.21 -51.97 -12.04
N GLN A 278 -124.78 -53.23 -12.01
CA GLN A 278 -125.69 -54.38 -12.02
C GLN A 278 -126.59 -54.42 -10.78
N LEU A 279 -126.05 -54.21 -9.58
CA LEU A 279 -126.84 -54.18 -8.35
C LEU A 279 -127.87 -53.05 -8.35
N ALA A 280 -127.48 -51.85 -8.76
CA ALA A 280 -128.40 -50.73 -8.88
C ALA A 280 -129.52 -51.00 -9.88
N SER A 281 -129.23 -51.69 -10.99
CA SER A 281 -130.25 -52.11 -11.96
C SER A 281 -131.24 -53.14 -11.38
N LEU A 282 -130.77 -54.14 -10.63
CA LEU A 282 -131.61 -55.19 -10.02
C LEU A 282 -132.47 -54.67 -8.86
N LEU A 283 -131.94 -53.73 -8.08
CA LEU A 283 -132.64 -53.14 -6.93
C LEU A 283 -133.62 -52.03 -7.35
N SER A 284 -133.47 -51.53 -8.57
CA SER A 284 -134.45 -50.63 -9.19
C SER A 284 -135.75 -51.40 -9.48
N SER A 285 -136.88 -50.77 -9.21
CA SER A 285 -138.22 -51.29 -9.48
C SER A 285 -139.01 -50.24 -10.25
N GLY A 286 -140.16 -50.59 -10.85
CA GLY A 286 -140.94 -49.66 -11.68
C GLY A 286 -141.28 -48.30 -11.02
N CYS A 287 -141.18 -48.20 -9.69
CA CYS A 287 -141.46 -46.98 -8.93
C CYS A 287 -140.23 -46.33 -8.26
N VAL A 288 -139.03 -46.94 -8.28
CA VAL A 288 -137.81 -46.42 -7.63
C VAL A 288 -136.56 -46.76 -8.46
N VAL A 289 -135.79 -45.74 -8.84
CA VAL A 289 -134.50 -45.87 -9.55
C VAL A 289 -133.36 -45.72 -8.53
N VAL A 290 -132.50 -46.73 -8.42
CA VAL A 290 -131.33 -46.74 -7.53
C VAL A 290 -130.10 -46.31 -8.32
N GLN A 291 -129.29 -45.41 -7.77
CA GLN A 291 -128.02 -45.00 -8.38
C GLN A 291 -126.93 -46.07 -8.14
N PRO A 292 -125.98 -46.27 -9.07
CA PRO A 292 -124.87 -47.22 -8.94
C PRO A 292 -123.78 -46.77 -7.95
N THR A 293 -124.19 -46.28 -6.79
CA THR A 293 -123.32 -45.95 -5.66
C THR A 293 -123.59 -46.90 -4.51
N GLU A 294 -122.55 -47.22 -3.72
CA GLU A 294 -122.64 -48.19 -2.61
C GLU A 294 -123.67 -47.74 -1.57
N GLU A 295 -123.73 -46.44 -1.29
CA GLU A 295 -124.64 -45.84 -0.34
C GLU A 295 -126.11 -45.99 -0.77
N ALA A 296 -126.40 -45.73 -2.05
CA ALA A 296 -127.76 -45.85 -2.60
C ALA A 296 -128.23 -47.31 -2.64
N VAL A 297 -127.33 -48.24 -2.97
CA VAL A 297 -127.58 -49.69 -2.90
C VAL A 297 -127.88 -50.13 -1.46
N LYS A 298 -127.07 -49.71 -0.47
CA LYS A 298 -127.27 -50.04 0.95
C LYS A 298 -128.55 -49.45 1.53
N GLU A 299 -128.91 -48.23 1.16
CA GLU A 299 -130.17 -47.59 1.58
C GLU A 299 -131.38 -48.36 1.05
N ARG A 300 -131.35 -48.75 -0.22
CA ARG A 300 -132.43 -49.56 -0.79
C ARG A 300 -132.57 -50.94 -0.15
N ILE A 301 -131.45 -51.60 0.18
CA ILE A 301 -131.47 -52.89 0.89
C ILE A 301 -132.08 -52.72 2.28
N ARG A 302 -131.69 -51.68 3.04
CA ARG A 302 -132.29 -51.37 4.35
C ARG A 302 -133.81 -51.21 4.25
N ASP A 303 -134.31 -50.43 3.29
CA ASP A 303 -135.76 -50.29 3.06
C ASP A 303 -136.46 -51.64 2.79
N ILE A 304 -135.80 -52.56 2.07
CA ILE A 304 -136.34 -53.90 1.81
C ILE A 304 -136.35 -54.73 3.09
N CYS A 305 -135.25 -54.72 3.86
CA CYS A 305 -135.13 -55.41 5.13
C CYS A 305 -136.17 -54.92 6.14
N ASP A 306 -136.34 -53.61 6.31
CA ASP A 306 -137.33 -53.03 7.25
C ASP A 306 -138.77 -53.45 6.87
N ARG A 307 -139.08 -53.51 5.58
CA ARG A 307 -140.37 -54.03 5.10
C ARG A 307 -140.54 -55.52 5.43
N GLU A 308 -139.48 -56.31 5.33
CA GLU A 308 -139.53 -57.74 5.62
C GLU A 308 -139.59 -58.03 7.12
N GLU A 309 -138.86 -57.29 7.96
CA GLU A 309 -138.96 -57.35 9.41
C GLU A 309 -140.38 -57.03 9.90
N ASN A 310 -141.02 -56.01 9.31
CA ASN A 310 -142.42 -55.70 9.60
C ASN A 310 -143.38 -56.86 9.25
N LYS A 311 -143.13 -57.57 8.14
CA LYS A 311 -143.90 -58.79 7.81
C LYS A 311 -143.61 -59.92 8.79
N ASN A 312 -142.34 -60.16 9.13
CA ASN A 312 -141.95 -61.19 10.09
C ASN A 312 -142.54 -60.93 11.47
N TRP A 313 -142.59 -59.67 11.94
CA TRP A 313 -143.28 -59.30 13.17
C TRP A 313 -144.77 -59.66 13.11
N ALA A 314 -145.43 -59.41 11.97
CA ALA A 314 -146.82 -59.81 11.77
C ALA A 314 -146.99 -61.34 11.74
N VAL A 315 -146.02 -62.09 11.19
CA VAL A 315 -145.98 -63.56 11.21
C VAL A 315 -145.79 -64.09 12.64
N SER A 316 -144.83 -63.56 13.41
CA SER A 316 -144.60 -63.99 14.80
C SER A 316 -145.81 -63.74 15.71
N GLN A 317 -146.56 -62.65 15.49
CA GLN A 317 -147.85 -62.41 16.15
C GLN A 317 -148.91 -63.48 15.81
N LEU A 318 -148.92 -63.99 14.58
CA LEU A 318 -149.78 -65.11 14.18
C LEU A 318 -149.29 -66.44 14.76
N GLU A 319 -147.98 -66.66 14.80
CA GLU A 319 -147.36 -67.85 15.41
C GLU A 319 -147.64 -67.92 16.92
N GLU A 320 -147.57 -66.81 17.67
CA GLU A 320 -147.91 -66.78 19.10
C GLU A 320 -149.39 -67.13 19.33
N ARG A 321 -150.28 -66.66 18.46
CA ARG A 321 -151.70 -67.04 18.48
C ARG A 321 -151.91 -68.52 18.17
N MET A 322 -151.19 -69.06 17.19
CA MET A 322 -151.22 -70.50 16.91
C MET A 322 -150.69 -71.30 18.10
N SER A 323 -149.58 -70.89 18.72
CA SER A 323 -149.01 -71.56 19.89
C SER A 323 -150.00 -71.64 21.06
N LYS A 324 -150.70 -70.53 21.37
CA LYS A 324 -151.76 -70.52 22.40
C LYS A 324 -152.93 -71.48 22.09
N LEU A 325 -153.32 -71.59 20.82
CA LEU A 325 -154.35 -72.55 20.39
C LEU A 325 -153.84 -74.01 20.44
N THR A 326 -152.58 -74.24 20.07
CA THR A 326 -151.94 -75.56 20.16
C THR A 326 -151.80 -76.01 21.61
N GLU A 327 -151.43 -75.13 22.54
CA GLU A 327 -151.35 -75.45 23.98
C GLU A 327 -152.72 -75.80 24.58
N GLN A 328 -153.80 -75.14 24.12
CA GLN A 328 -155.17 -75.51 24.48
C GLN A 328 -155.58 -76.89 23.94
N LEU A 329 -155.16 -77.22 22.72
CA LEU A 329 -155.36 -78.55 22.12
C LEU A 329 -154.54 -79.63 22.83
N GLU A 330 -153.30 -79.34 23.24
CA GLU A 330 -152.44 -80.25 24.00
C GLU A 330 -153.01 -80.55 25.38
N LYS A 331 -153.50 -79.55 26.12
CA LYS A 331 -154.24 -79.79 27.38
C LYS A 331 -155.45 -80.71 27.20
N GLN A 332 -156.19 -80.58 26.10
CA GLN A 332 -157.30 -81.49 25.75
C GLN A 332 -156.80 -82.90 25.41
N ARG A 333 -155.69 -83.01 24.66
CA ARG A 333 -155.04 -84.29 24.34
C ARG A 333 -154.51 -84.99 25.59
N GLU A 334 -153.91 -84.27 26.53
CA GLU A 334 -153.39 -84.82 27.78
C GLU A 334 -154.50 -85.41 28.66
N LEU A 335 -155.63 -84.69 28.79
CA LEU A 335 -156.83 -85.22 29.47
C LEU A 335 -157.35 -86.50 28.79
N HIS A 336 -157.34 -86.55 27.45
CA HIS A 336 -157.73 -87.74 26.69
C HIS A 336 -156.74 -88.91 26.87
N GLN A 337 -155.43 -88.63 26.88
CA GLN A 337 -154.40 -89.64 27.12
C GLN A 337 -154.42 -90.16 28.56
N LEU A 338 -154.77 -89.34 29.56
CA LEU A 338 -154.88 -89.79 30.95
C LEU A 338 -156.02 -90.82 31.10
N ALA A 339 -157.16 -90.57 30.44
CA ALA A 339 -158.27 -91.51 30.37
C ALA A 339 -157.89 -92.81 29.64
N LEU A 340 -157.07 -92.72 28.58
CA LEU A 340 -156.57 -93.87 27.84
C LEU A 340 -155.56 -94.70 28.66
N ARG A 341 -154.64 -94.06 29.41
CA ARG A 341 -153.68 -94.76 30.27
C ARG A 341 -154.35 -95.55 31.39
N SER A 342 -155.42 -95.01 31.97
CA SER A 342 -156.24 -95.74 32.95
C SER A 342 -156.87 -97.01 32.37
N ALA A 343 -157.24 -97.01 31.08
CA ALA A 343 -157.74 -98.21 30.40
C ALA A 343 -156.60 -99.18 30.05
N GLN A 344 -155.44 -98.67 29.65
CA GLN A 344 -154.25 -99.46 29.31
C GLN A 344 -153.57 -100.10 30.54
N GLU A 345 -153.58 -99.47 31.71
CA GLU A 345 -153.08 -100.07 32.96
C GLU A 345 -153.94 -101.28 33.43
N ALA A 346 -155.21 -101.33 33.02
CA ALA A 346 -156.05 -102.51 33.19
C ALA A 346 -155.72 -103.62 32.17
N GLU A 347 -155.30 -103.27 30.96
CA GLU A 347 -154.80 -104.22 29.94
C GLU A 347 -153.37 -104.74 30.24
N GLN A 348 -152.48 -103.92 30.78
CA GLN A 348 -151.08 -104.28 31.09
C GLN A 348 -150.93 -105.34 32.20
N LYS A 349 -151.93 -105.52 33.07
CA LYS A 349 -151.90 -106.59 34.09
C LYS A 349 -152.20 -107.99 33.55
N LEU A 350 -152.73 -108.10 32.34
CA LEU A 350 -153.08 -109.37 31.70
C LEU A 350 -151.85 -110.14 31.13
N PRO A 351 -150.88 -109.50 30.45
CA PRO A 351 -149.66 -110.16 29.97
C PRO A 351 -148.54 -110.32 31.00
N GLU A 352 -148.46 -109.52 32.08
CA GLU A 352 -147.47 -109.73 33.17
C GLU A 352 -147.65 -111.09 33.88
N LEU A 353 -148.89 -111.60 33.94
CA LEU A 353 -149.20 -112.95 34.42
C LEU A 353 -148.77 -114.05 33.43
N LEU A 354 -148.66 -113.73 32.14
CA LEU A 354 -148.26 -114.65 31.06
C LEU A 354 -146.74 -114.63 30.78
N GLU A 355 -146.07 -113.49 30.93
CA GLU A 355 -144.63 -113.36 30.62
C GLU A 355 -143.72 -113.84 31.75
N LYS A 356 -144.22 -113.89 32.99
CA LYS A 356 -143.54 -114.56 34.12
C LYS A 356 -143.34 -116.06 33.88
N VAL A 357 -144.15 -116.66 33.01
CA VAL A 357 -143.99 -118.04 32.51
C VAL A 357 -142.87 -118.11 31.45
N ARG A 358 -142.79 -117.12 30.55
CA ARG A 358 -141.82 -117.08 29.43
C ARG A 358 -140.40 -116.65 29.83
N TYR A 359 -140.27 -115.85 30.89
CA TYR A 359 -138.99 -115.37 31.45
C TYR A 359 -138.08 -116.49 31.98
N LEU A 360 -138.63 -117.58 32.50
CA LEU A 360 -137.85 -118.73 32.99
C LEU A 360 -137.28 -119.59 31.85
N GLU A 361 -137.91 -119.59 30.67
CA GLU A 361 -137.46 -120.36 29.50
C GLU A 361 -136.31 -119.65 28.75
N GLY A 362 -136.26 -118.31 28.77
CA GLY A 362 -135.26 -117.51 28.05
C GLY A 362 -133.87 -117.42 28.70
N GLN A 363 -133.78 -117.47 30.03
CA GLN A 363 -132.47 -117.39 30.72
C GLN A 363 -131.52 -118.54 30.36
N LEU A 364 -132.06 -119.67 29.94
CA LEU A 364 -131.30 -120.85 29.52
C LEU A 364 -130.59 -120.63 28.17
N LEU A 365 -131.16 -119.83 27.26
CA LEU A 365 -130.62 -119.62 25.91
C LEU A 365 -129.46 -118.61 25.86
N THR A 366 -129.42 -117.66 26.80
CA THR A 366 -128.35 -116.64 26.90
C THR A 366 -127.03 -117.15 27.48
N GLY A 367 -127.02 -118.35 28.07
CA GLY A 367 -125.79 -118.98 28.57
C GLY A 367 -124.86 -119.51 27.47
N ASP A 368 -125.42 -119.99 26.35
CA ASP A 368 -124.63 -120.66 25.30
C ASP A 368 -123.82 -119.68 24.43
N VAL A 369 -124.27 -118.42 24.29
CA VAL A 369 -123.59 -117.40 23.46
C VAL A 369 -122.33 -116.82 24.13
N LEU A 370 -122.28 -116.77 25.45
CA LEU A 370 -121.12 -116.26 26.22
C LEU A 370 -119.90 -117.21 26.22
N HIS A 371 -120.13 -118.49 25.93
CA HIS A 371 -119.08 -119.51 25.89
C HIS A 371 -118.23 -119.43 24.60
N ASP A 372 -118.80 -118.96 23.49
CA ASP A 372 -118.12 -118.88 22.19
C ASP A 372 -117.15 -117.68 22.08
N ASP A 373 -117.44 -116.54 22.70
CA ASP A 373 -116.58 -115.35 22.67
C ASP A 373 -115.25 -115.55 23.43
N MET A 374 -115.29 -116.26 24.57
CA MET A 374 -114.08 -116.59 25.35
C MET A 374 -113.13 -117.56 24.62
N SER A 375 -113.64 -118.37 23.70
CA SER A 375 -112.84 -119.31 22.90
C SER A 375 -111.98 -118.58 21.84
N GLN A 376 -112.47 -117.48 21.27
CA GLN A 376 -111.78 -116.74 20.20
C GLN A 376 -110.57 -115.94 20.68
N ASP A 377 -110.61 -115.37 21.90
CA ASP A 377 -109.51 -114.57 22.44
C ASP A 377 -108.30 -115.43 22.86
N LYS A 378 -108.54 -116.67 23.31
CA LYS A 378 -107.47 -117.66 23.57
C LYS A 378 -106.64 -117.96 22.33
N GLN A 379 -107.24 -117.97 21.13
CA GLN A 379 -106.55 -118.26 19.87
C GLN A 379 -105.71 -117.09 19.32
N LYS A 380 -105.97 -115.85 19.73
CA LYS A 380 -105.16 -114.68 19.32
C LYS A 380 -103.82 -114.62 20.07
N TYR A 381 -103.81 -114.97 21.36
CA TYR A 381 -102.63 -114.95 22.21
C TYR A 381 -101.56 -115.99 21.78
N LEU A 382 -102.01 -117.16 21.32
CA LEU A 382 -101.13 -118.23 20.85
C LEU A 382 -100.34 -117.84 19.59
N ARG A 383 -100.98 -117.15 18.63
CA ARG A 383 -100.29 -116.69 17.41
C ARG A 383 -99.22 -115.63 17.68
N PHE A 384 -99.37 -114.80 18.72
CA PHE A 384 -98.39 -113.79 19.07
C PHE A 384 -97.08 -114.41 19.58
N LEU A 385 -97.17 -115.46 20.39
CA LEU A 385 -96.00 -116.17 20.94
C LEU A 385 -95.21 -116.92 19.85
N GLU A 386 -95.90 -117.50 18.85
CA GLU A 386 -95.27 -118.11 17.68
C GLU A 386 -94.44 -117.10 16.88
N GLN A 387 -94.98 -115.90 16.62
CA GLN A 387 -94.25 -114.85 15.89
C GLN A 387 -93.03 -114.32 16.65
N LEU A 388 -93.08 -114.28 17.99
CA LEU A 388 -91.95 -113.84 18.82
C LEU A 388 -90.82 -114.88 18.84
N SER A 389 -91.18 -116.17 18.86
CA SER A 389 -90.24 -117.30 18.78
C SER A 389 -89.49 -117.34 17.44
N GLU A 390 -90.19 -117.01 16.34
CA GLU A 390 -89.62 -116.87 14.99
C GLU A 390 -88.58 -115.74 14.90
N LYS A 391 -88.92 -114.53 15.38
CA LYS A 391 -87.98 -113.40 15.36
C LYS A 391 -86.72 -113.62 16.19
N MET A 392 -86.80 -114.41 17.26
CA MET A 392 -85.64 -114.77 18.10
C MET A 392 -84.86 -116.00 17.58
N LYS A 393 -85.29 -116.60 16.45
CA LYS A 393 -84.74 -117.81 15.82
C LYS A 393 -84.74 -119.04 16.72
N LEU A 394 -85.79 -119.21 17.53
CA LEU A 394 -85.96 -120.34 18.46
C LEU A 394 -86.83 -121.48 17.90
N GLU A 395 -87.33 -121.35 16.67
CA GLU A 395 -88.30 -122.22 15.98
C GLU A 395 -88.02 -123.73 16.07
N LYS A 396 -86.75 -124.16 16.08
CA LYS A 396 -86.39 -125.59 16.13
C LYS A 396 -86.32 -126.15 17.55
N MET A 397 -86.26 -125.31 18.58
CA MET A 397 -86.10 -125.74 19.98
C MET A 397 -87.42 -125.62 20.77
N THR A 398 -88.38 -124.83 20.30
CA THR A 398 -89.69 -124.59 20.94
C THR A 398 -90.82 -125.47 20.39
N ALA A 399 -90.59 -126.25 19.33
CA ALA A 399 -91.63 -127.06 18.67
C ALA A 399 -92.22 -128.17 19.57
N ASP A 400 -91.46 -128.66 20.56
CA ASP A 400 -91.86 -129.81 21.41
C ASP A 400 -92.00 -129.45 22.90
N ILE A 401 -91.98 -128.16 23.26
CA ILE A 401 -92.01 -127.72 24.67
C ILE A 401 -93.25 -126.87 24.92
N GLY A 402 -94.02 -127.19 25.98
CA GLY A 402 -95.28 -126.51 26.30
C GLY A 402 -95.17 -125.00 26.52
N PHE A 403 -96.30 -124.29 26.44
CA PHE A 403 -96.39 -122.82 26.42
C PHE A 403 -95.58 -122.10 27.51
N ASP A 404 -95.52 -122.64 28.71
CA ASP A 404 -94.80 -122.01 29.83
C ASP A 404 -93.28 -122.03 29.62
N LEU A 405 -92.71 -123.13 29.11
CA LEU A 405 -91.27 -123.23 28.83
C LEU A 405 -90.85 -122.51 27.54
N GLN A 406 -91.79 -122.28 26.60
CA GLN A 406 -91.53 -121.46 25.42
C GLN A 406 -91.20 -120.02 25.82
N LEU A 407 -91.82 -119.52 26.89
CA LEU A 407 -91.53 -118.20 27.47
C LEU A 407 -90.11 -118.17 28.06
N ASP A 408 -89.73 -119.18 28.83
CA ASP A 408 -88.40 -119.27 29.47
C ASP A 408 -87.26 -119.39 28.44
N ALA A 409 -87.48 -120.11 27.34
CA ALA A 409 -86.52 -120.22 26.24
C ALA A 409 -86.29 -118.86 25.53
N ILE A 410 -87.35 -118.08 25.37
CA ILE A 410 -87.30 -116.71 24.82
C ILE A 410 -86.50 -115.80 25.77
N PHE A 411 -86.72 -115.89 27.09
CA PHE A 411 -85.96 -115.13 28.08
C PHE A 411 -84.46 -115.47 28.09
N ALA A 412 -84.11 -116.76 28.12
CA ALA A 412 -82.71 -117.20 28.12
C ALA A 412 -81.95 -116.74 26.87
N ARG A 413 -82.63 -116.71 25.70
CA ARG A 413 -82.05 -116.22 24.45
C ARG A 413 -81.81 -114.71 24.48
N ALA A 414 -82.72 -113.95 25.10
CA ALA A 414 -82.55 -112.51 25.27
C ALA A 414 -81.34 -112.18 26.17
N ASP A 415 -81.20 -112.88 27.29
CA ASP A 415 -80.04 -112.71 28.19
C ASP A 415 -78.71 -113.03 27.48
N GLN A 416 -78.69 -114.05 26.63
CA GLN A 416 -77.50 -114.43 25.87
C GLN A 416 -77.10 -113.39 24.80
N LEU A 417 -78.08 -112.70 24.20
CA LEU A 417 -77.79 -111.60 23.26
C LEU A 417 -77.22 -110.38 24.00
N VAL A 418 -77.75 -110.09 25.19
CA VAL A 418 -77.29 -108.98 26.04
C VAL A 418 -75.84 -109.19 26.52
N THR A 419 -75.47 -110.42 26.87
CA THR A 419 -74.08 -110.72 27.27
C THR A 419 -73.09 -110.57 26.11
N MET A 420 -73.44 -111.04 24.90
CA MET A 420 -72.59 -110.85 23.72
C MET A 420 -72.43 -109.36 23.34
N GLU A 421 -73.50 -108.56 23.42
CA GLU A 421 -73.39 -107.11 23.21
C GLU A 421 -72.50 -106.44 24.27
N SER A 422 -72.63 -106.87 25.54
CA SER A 422 -71.81 -106.35 26.64
C SER A 422 -70.33 -106.63 26.42
N GLU A 423 -69.98 -107.84 25.98
CA GLU A 423 -68.61 -108.22 25.64
C GLU A 423 -68.07 -107.40 24.46
N ALA A 424 -68.84 -107.24 23.37
CA ALA A 424 -68.46 -106.41 22.23
C ALA A 424 -68.25 -104.93 22.61
N ILE A 425 -69.07 -104.40 23.54
CA ILE A 425 -68.90 -103.04 24.08
C ILE A 425 -67.60 -102.93 24.89
N THR A 426 -67.25 -103.94 25.69
CA THR A 426 -65.98 -103.94 26.44
C THR A 426 -64.77 -103.98 25.51
N GLU A 427 -64.81 -104.80 24.45
CA GLU A 427 -63.76 -104.84 23.44
C GLU A 427 -63.62 -103.50 22.72
N ASN A 428 -64.74 -102.89 22.29
CA ASN A 428 -64.74 -101.56 21.68
C ASN A 428 -64.20 -100.46 22.63
N LYS A 429 -64.48 -100.55 23.94
CA LYS A 429 -63.95 -99.63 24.95
C LYS A 429 -62.43 -99.76 25.08
N THR A 430 -61.89 -100.98 25.03
CA THR A 430 -60.43 -101.21 25.02
C THR A 430 -59.77 -100.72 23.74
N LEU A 431 -60.39 -100.94 22.57
CA LEU A 431 -59.91 -100.43 21.29
C LEU A 431 -59.89 -98.90 21.27
N LEU A 432 -60.96 -98.26 21.77
CA LEU A 432 -61.06 -96.80 21.88
C LEU A 432 -60.00 -96.24 22.82
N TYR A 433 -59.72 -96.90 23.95
CA TYR A 433 -58.64 -96.50 24.85
C TYR A 433 -57.27 -96.59 24.16
N ASN A 434 -57.00 -97.66 23.43
CA ASN A 434 -55.75 -97.83 22.68
C ASN A 434 -55.59 -96.79 21.56
N LEU A 435 -56.66 -96.49 20.82
CA LEU A 435 -56.67 -95.42 19.81
C LEU A 435 -56.47 -94.05 20.44
N ARG A 436 -57.12 -93.76 21.57
CA ARG A 436 -56.95 -92.51 22.32
C ARG A 436 -55.52 -92.33 22.82
N ARG A 437 -54.86 -93.41 23.26
CA ARG A 437 -53.44 -93.41 23.64
C ARG A 437 -52.52 -93.15 22.44
N LYS A 438 -52.79 -93.77 21.28
CA LYS A 438 -52.04 -93.52 20.03
C LYS A 438 -52.24 -92.09 19.51
N LEU A 439 -53.44 -91.55 19.62
CA LEU A 439 -53.73 -90.16 19.26
C LEU A 439 -52.99 -89.19 20.18
N LYS A 440 -52.94 -89.47 21.48
CA LYS A 440 -52.18 -88.67 22.46
C LYS A 440 -50.68 -88.66 22.13
N SER A 441 -50.07 -89.81 21.84
CA SER A 441 -48.64 -89.86 21.49
C SER A 441 -48.32 -89.18 20.15
N LEU A 442 -49.23 -89.26 19.16
CA LEU A 442 -49.08 -88.53 17.90
C LEU A 442 -49.19 -87.02 18.09
N ASN A 443 -50.13 -86.55 18.93
CA ASN A 443 -50.27 -85.13 19.26
C ASN A 443 -49.05 -84.59 20.01
N GLU A 444 -48.51 -85.31 20.99
CA GLU A 444 -47.29 -84.91 21.71
C GLU A 444 -46.10 -84.80 20.74
N ARG A 445 -45.98 -85.74 19.79
CA ARG A 445 -44.94 -85.69 18.75
C ARG A 445 -45.12 -84.54 17.77
N LEU A 446 -46.36 -84.21 17.40
CA LEU A 446 -46.66 -83.06 16.55
C LEU A 446 -46.31 -81.75 17.28
N HIS A 447 -46.72 -81.61 18.54
CA HIS A 447 -46.45 -80.43 19.35
C HIS A 447 -44.96 -80.21 19.59
N SER A 448 -44.19 -81.29 19.78
CA SER A 448 -42.73 -81.22 19.85
C SER A 448 -42.10 -80.72 18.54
N LYS A 449 -42.62 -81.14 17.38
CA LYS A 449 -42.17 -80.64 16.08
C LYS A 449 -42.58 -79.19 15.84
N GLU A 450 -43.78 -78.78 16.25
CA GLU A 450 -44.23 -77.39 16.20
C GLU A 450 -43.32 -76.48 17.02
N LEU A 451 -42.98 -76.87 18.26
CA LEU A 451 -42.05 -76.14 19.11
C LEU A 451 -40.67 -75.99 18.44
N HIS A 452 -40.16 -77.05 17.81
CA HIS A 452 -38.89 -76.99 17.09
C HIS A 452 -38.95 -76.05 15.88
N MET A 453 -40.05 -76.09 15.11
CA MET A 453 -40.27 -75.17 14.00
C MET A 453 -40.34 -73.71 14.46
N ASP A 454 -40.99 -73.43 15.59
CA ASP A 454 -41.06 -72.08 16.14
C ASP A 454 -39.72 -71.58 16.66
N LEU A 455 -38.91 -72.46 17.26
CA LEU A 455 -37.53 -72.13 17.64
C LEU A 455 -36.66 -71.81 16.42
N LEU A 456 -36.78 -72.60 15.33
CA LEU A 456 -36.06 -72.33 14.09
C LEU A 456 -36.50 -71.02 13.44
N ARG A 457 -37.81 -70.73 13.39
CA ARG A 457 -38.34 -69.45 12.89
C ARG A 457 -37.81 -68.27 13.71
N LYS A 458 -37.81 -68.37 15.04
CA LYS A 458 -37.22 -67.34 15.92
C LYS A 458 -35.73 -67.16 15.65
N LYS A 459 -34.98 -68.25 15.45
CA LYS A 459 -33.54 -68.16 15.15
C LYS A 459 -33.28 -67.55 13.78
N ILE A 460 -34.09 -67.85 12.77
CA ILE A 460 -34.02 -67.22 11.44
C ILE A 460 -34.31 -65.72 11.56
N ALA A 461 -35.38 -65.33 12.25
CA ALA A 461 -35.71 -63.92 12.47
C ALA A 461 -34.58 -63.16 13.18
N GLN A 462 -33.97 -63.75 14.21
CA GLN A 462 -32.79 -63.18 14.87
C GLN A 462 -31.61 -63.02 13.93
N LEU A 463 -31.31 -64.03 13.10
CA LEU A 463 -30.20 -63.95 12.13
C LEU A 463 -30.46 -62.91 11.03
N GLU A 464 -31.72 -62.72 10.62
CA GLU A 464 -32.12 -61.67 9.68
C GLU A 464 -31.96 -60.27 10.31
N GLU A 465 -32.36 -60.09 11.57
CA GLU A 465 -32.15 -58.85 12.33
C GLU A 465 -30.65 -58.54 12.54
N GLU A 466 -29.85 -59.54 12.93
CA GLU A 466 -28.40 -59.42 13.03
C GLU A 466 -27.76 -59.06 11.67
N LYS A 467 -28.26 -59.60 10.57
CA LYS A 467 -27.78 -59.23 9.22
C LYS A 467 -28.14 -57.79 8.88
N LEU A 468 -29.39 -57.36 9.14
CA LEU A 468 -29.85 -56.01 8.87
C LEU A 468 -29.07 -54.97 9.69
N THR A 469 -28.85 -55.23 10.98
CA THR A 469 -28.05 -54.37 11.86
C THR A 469 -26.60 -54.29 11.38
N ARG A 470 -25.96 -55.41 10.99
CA ARG A 470 -24.62 -55.39 10.39
C ARG A 470 -24.56 -54.57 9.10
N THR A 471 -25.56 -54.68 8.22
CA THR A 471 -25.62 -53.87 7.00
C THR A 471 -25.81 -52.38 7.31
N ALA A 472 -26.64 -52.04 8.28
CA ALA A 472 -26.82 -50.65 8.72
C ALA A 472 -25.51 -50.07 9.27
N LEU A 473 -24.81 -50.81 10.15
CA LEU A 473 -23.50 -50.42 10.69
C LEU A 473 -22.43 -50.28 9.59
N ALA A 474 -22.47 -51.09 8.54
CA ALA A 474 -21.56 -50.95 7.41
C ALA A 474 -21.83 -49.66 6.63
N VAL A 475 -23.10 -49.32 6.40
CA VAL A 475 -23.50 -48.05 5.76
C VAL A 475 -23.10 -46.86 6.61
N GLU A 476 -23.38 -46.87 7.92
CA GLU A 476 -22.95 -45.81 8.85
C GLU A 476 -21.43 -45.65 8.87
N ARG A 477 -20.67 -46.75 8.81
CA ARG A 477 -19.21 -46.73 8.72
C ARG A 477 -18.74 -46.08 7.41
N ASP A 478 -19.38 -46.40 6.29
CA ASP A 478 -19.03 -45.82 5.00
C ASP A 478 -19.38 -44.33 4.92
N GLU A 479 -20.50 -43.92 5.50
CA GLU A 479 -20.87 -42.52 5.68
C GLU A 479 -19.88 -41.78 6.58
N ALA A 480 -19.50 -42.37 7.72
CA ALA A 480 -18.46 -41.83 8.60
C ALA A 480 -17.12 -41.69 7.84
N ASN A 481 -16.70 -42.69 7.07
CA ASN A 481 -15.49 -42.60 6.25
C ASN A 481 -15.58 -41.50 5.19
N LEU A 482 -16.74 -41.31 4.57
CA LEU A 482 -16.99 -40.23 3.62
C LEU A 482 -16.88 -38.86 4.30
N THR A 483 -17.44 -38.70 5.49
CA THR A 483 -17.33 -37.44 6.26
C THR A 483 -15.89 -37.16 6.67
N VAL A 484 -15.14 -38.17 7.14
CA VAL A 484 -13.70 -38.05 7.43
C VAL A 484 -12.92 -37.61 6.20
N ARG A 485 -13.15 -38.22 5.03
CA ARG A 485 -12.50 -37.79 3.77
C ARG A 485 -12.84 -36.35 3.39
N LYS A 486 -14.10 -35.92 3.57
CA LYS A 486 -14.52 -34.53 3.34
C LYS A 486 -13.82 -33.57 4.29
N LEU A 487 -13.72 -33.92 5.57
CA LEU A 487 -13.00 -33.13 6.58
C LEU A 487 -11.50 -33.06 6.28
N HIS A 488 -10.88 -34.17 5.86
CA HIS A 488 -9.47 -34.19 5.46
C HIS A 488 -9.20 -33.24 4.29
N LYS A 489 -10.04 -33.25 3.25
CA LYS A 489 -9.95 -32.29 2.14
C LYS A 489 -10.14 -30.84 2.58
N LYS A 490 -10.97 -30.58 3.60
CA LYS A 490 -11.11 -29.23 4.19
C LYS A 490 -9.86 -28.83 4.97
N LEU A 491 -9.27 -29.74 5.75
CA LEU A 491 -8.01 -29.52 6.44
C LEU A 491 -6.87 -29.19 5.46
N GLU A 492 -6.71 -29.96 4.38
CA GLU A 492 -5.70 -29.68 3.35
C GLU A 492 -5.87 -28.29 2.71
N ARG A 493 -7.12 -27.85 2.48
CA ARG A 493 -7.39 -26.50 1.95
C ARG A 493 -7.02 -25.43 2.97
N LEU A 494 -7.45 -25.61 4.22
CA LEU A 494 -7.13 -24.68 5.30
C LEU A 494 -5.62 -24.61 5.56
N GLU A 495 -4.89 -25.73 5.49
CA GLU A 495 -3.42 -25.74 5.59
C GLU A 495 -2.76 -24.96 4.46
N LYS A 496 -3.23 -25.12 3.21
CA LYS A 496 -2.73 -24.34 2.07
C LYS A 496 -2.98 -22.84 2.24
N GLU A 497 -4.18 -22.46 2.67
CA GLU A 497 -4.52 -21.07 2.99
C GLU A 497 -3.63 -20.53 4.11
N LEU A 498 -3.43 -21.31 5.18
CA LEU A 498 -2.58 -20.93 6.32
C LEU A 498 -1.11 -20.77 5.89
N CYS A 499 -0.59 -21.64 5.04
CA CYS A 499 0.73 -21.49 4.42
C CYS A 499 0.83 -20.21 3.57
N SER A 500 -0.18 -19.91 2.75
CA SER A 500 -0.24 -18.66 1.96
C SER A 500 -0.25 -17.42 2.87
N VAL A 501 -1.04 -17.45 3.94
CA VAL A 501 -1.10 -16.36 4.92
C VAL A 501 0.23 -16.21 5.65
N ARG A 502 0.86 -17.30 6.07
CA ARG A 502 2.22 -17.26 6.66
C ARG A 502 3.24 -16.65 5.71
N ALA A 503 3.23 -17.03 4.43
CA ALA A 503 4.12 -16.46 3.41
C ALA A 503 3.88 -14.95 3.22
N SER A 504 2.61 -14.51 3.19
CA SER A 504 2.28 -13.08 3.12
C SER A 504 2.72 -12.31 4.38
N ASN A 505 2.64 -12.94 5.56
CA ASN A 505 3.05 -12.32 6.81
C ASN A 505 4.58 -12.20 6.88
N THR A 506 5.31 -13.20 6.39
CA THR A 506 6.78 -13.09 6.24
C THR A 506 7.17 -12.00 5.25
N ASP A 507 6.47 -11.87 4.12
CA ASP A 507 6.71 -10.79 3.15
C ASP A 507 6.40 -9.41 3.73
N LEU A 508 5.30 -9.27 4.46
CA LEU A 508 4.96 -8.03 5.17
C LEU A 508 5.99 -7.68 6.25
N LYS A 509 6.51 -8.66 6.99
CA LYS A 509 7.60 -8.44 7.96
C LYS A 509 8.88 -7.97 7.28
N ALA A 510 9.23 -8.55 6.11
CA ALA A 510 10.38 -8.08 5.33
C ALA A 510 10.18 -6.63 4.87
N LYS A 511 9.03 -6.30 4.28
CA LYS A 511 8.67 -4.93 3.90
C LYS A 511 8.67 -3.97 5.07
N LEU A 512 8.23 -4.39 6.25
CA LEU A 512 8.27 -3.59 7.47
C LEU A 512 9.72 -3.30 7.87
N SER A 513 10.60 -4.31 7.82
CA SER A 513 12.03 -4.15 8.08
C SER A 513 12.65 -3.15 7.11
N ASP A 514 12.38 -3.26 5.81
CA ASP A 514 12.87 -2.33 4.79
C ASP A 514 12.36 -0.90 5.04
N THR A 515 11.09 -0.77 5.43
CA THR A 515 10.49 0.53 5.79
C THR A 515 11.15 1.12 7.04
N HIS A 516 11.46 0.29 8.04
CA HIS A 516 12.21 0.71 9.22
C HIS A 516 13.62 1.19 8.85
N GLU A 517 14.31 0.50 7.95
CA GLU A 517 15.63 0.91 7.47
C GLU A 517 15.56 2.23 6.69
N LEU A 518 14.57 2.40 5.81
CA LEU A 518 14.32 3.66 5.10
C LEU A 518 13.99 4.80 6.07
N LYS A 519 13.22 4.53 7.13
CA LYS A 519 12.92 5.53 8.18
C LYS A 519 14.18 5.94 8.93
N ILE A 520 15.08 5.01 9.24
CA ILE A 520 16.39 5.31 9.85
C ILE A 520 17.19 6.22 8.90
N LYS A 521 17.33 5.85 7.63
CA LYS A 521 18.03 6.68 6.62
C LYS A 521 17.41 8.08 6.48
N THR A 522 16.09 8.18 6.51
CA THR A 522 15.37 9.47 6.42
C THR A 522 15.64 10.33 7.67
N LEU A 523 15.68 9.71 8.86
CA LEU A 523 16.02 10.42 10.10
C LEU A 523 17.49 10.88 10.10
N GLU A 524 18.42 10.07 9.60
CA GLU A 524 19.82 10.45 9.42
C GLU A 524 19.96 11.62 8.46
N GLN A 525 19.31 11.56 7.29
CA GLN A 525 19.26 12.66 6.34
C GLN A 525 18.67 13.93 6.97
N SER A 526 17.55 13.82 7.69
CA SER A 526 16.94 14.95 8.39
C SER A 526 17.91 15.59 9.38
N ARG A 527 18.68 14.77 10.11
CA ARG A 527 19.71 15.24 11.05
C ARG A 527 20.83 15.99 10.33
N THR A 528 21.29 15.50 9.18
CA THR A 528 22.29 16.20 8.35
C THR A 528 21.76 17.53 7.80
N ILE A 529 20.50 17.57 7.35
CA ILE A 529 19.85 18.80 6.89
C ILE A 529 19.77 19.80 8.04
N GLU A 530 19.43 19.34 9.25
CA GLU A 530 19.32 20.20 10.43
C GLU A 530 20.69 20.75 10.87
N GLU A 531 21.76 19.97 10.74
CA GLU A 531 23.14 20.42 10.91
C GLU A 531 23.55 21.45 9.85
N MET A 532 23.21 21.21 8.58
CA MET A 532 23.42 22.18 7.49
C MET A 532 22.61 23.46 7.69
N ASN A 533 21.37 23.37 8.19
CA ASN A 533 20.56 24.55 8.51
C ASN A 533 21.18 25.35 9.66
N LYS A 534 21.71 24.69 10.69
CA LYS A 534 22.46 25.36 11.77
C LYS A 534 23.73 26.03 11.25
N SER A 535 24.44 25.43 10.30
CA SER A 535 25.62 26.04 9.70
C SER A 535 25.24 27.23 8.80
N LEU A 536 24.18 27.11 7.99
CA LEU A 536 23.58 28.20 7.22
C LEU A 536 23.16 29.36 8.11
N GLU A 537 22.48 29.11 9.23
CA GLU A 537 22.04 30.16 10.15
C GLU A 537 23.23 30.89 10.80
N LYS A 538 24.32 30.16 11.11
CA LYS A 538 25.58 30.78 11.55
C LYS A 538 26.19 31.63 10.44
N LEU A 539 26.17 31.16 9.20
CA LEU A 539 26.68 31.87 8.04
C LEU A 539 25.86 33.14 7.77
N GLU A 540 24.53 33.07 7.85
CA GLU A 540 23.63 34.22 7.72
C GLU A 540 23.88 35.25 8.84
N LYS A 541 24.10 34.80 10.08
CA LYS A 541 24.49 35.69 11.20
C LYS A 541 25.85 36.36 10.95
N LEU A 542 26.81 35.66 10.35
CA LEU A 542 28.10 36.23 9.95
C LEU A 542 27.92 37.24 8.81
N LYS A 543 27.16 36.90 7.78
CA LYS A 543 26.81 37.79 6.67
C LYS A 543 26.12 39.06 7.17
N GLN A 544 25.12 38.95 8.05
CA GLN A 544 24.47 40.11 8.65
C GLN A 544 25.45 40.99 9.47
N LYS A 545 26.43 40.37 10.16
CA LYS A 545 27.48 41.13 10.86
C LYS A 545 28.43 41.83 9.88
N THR A 546 28.82 41.17 8.79
CA THR A 546 29.66 41.79 7.76
C THR A 546 28.92 42.89 7.01
N ASP A 547 27.63 42.70 6.69
CA ASP A 547 26.78 43.71 6.06
C ASP A 547 26.62 44.93 6.97
N LYS A 548 26.39 44.74 8.28
CA LYS A 548 26.35 45.85 9.25
C LYS A 548 27.68 46.60 9.31
N ARG A 549 28.82 45.90 9.29
CA ARG A 549 30.15 46.52 9.24
C ARG A 549 30.36 47.28 7.94
N LEU A 550 29.98 46.69 6.81
CA LEU A 550 30.05 47.30 5.49
C LEU A 550 29.24 48.59 5.44
N ILE A 551 28.01 48.57 5.97
CA ILE A 551 27.15 49.76 6.07
C ILE A 551 27.80 50.82 6.95
N SER A 552 28.35 50.46 8.11
CA SER A 552 29.07 51.39 9.01
C SER A 552 30.26 52.03 8.29
N THR A 553 31.13 51.22 7.68
CA THR A 553 32.30 51.73 6.94
C THR A 553 31.89 52.56 5.73
N LYS A 554 30.78 52.23 5.08
CA LYS A 554 30.23 53.03 3.99
C LYS A 554 29.72 54.37 4.49
N SER A 555 28.98 54.41 5.60
CA SER A 555 28.52 55.67 6.19
C SER A 555 29.66 56.54 6.72
N GLU A 556 30.72 55.92 7.27
CA GLU A 556 31.94 56.63 7.67
C GLU A 556 32.65 57.20 6.43
N LEU A 557 32.74 56.43 5.35
CA LEU A 557 33.30 56.91 4.08
C LEU A 557 32.49 58.08 3.51
N ASP A 558 31.16 57.93 3.41
CA ASP A 558 30.25 58.98 2.93
C ASP A 558 30.37 60.26 3.79
N PHE A 559 30.54 60.11 5.11
CA PHE A 559 30.79 61.22 6.02
C PHE A 559 32.14 61.91 5.76
N THR A 560 33.23 61.14 5.60
CA THR A 560 34.54 61.70 5.27
C THR A 560 34.57 62.36 3.89
N GLU A 561 33.82 61.83 2.92
CA GLU A 561 33.67 62.42 1.59
C GLU A 561 32.90 63.75 1.68
N PHE A 562 31.84 63.81 2.49
CA PHE A 562 31.11 65.05 2.74
C PHE A 562 31.98 66.11 3.41
N GLU A 563 32.74 65.75 4.45
CA GLU A 563 33.68 66.68 5.11
C GLU A 563 34.73 67.18 4.12
N ALA A 564 35.32 66.30 3.31
CA ALA A 564 36.30 66.67 2.30
C ALA A 564 35.73 67.64 1.25
N MET A 565 34.48 67.42 0.82
CA MET A 565 33.77 68.32 -0.09
C MET A 565 33.50 69.69 0.54
N GLU A 566 33.11 69.74 1.81
CA GLU A 566 32.89 70.99 2.54
C GLU A 566 34.22 71.77 2.72
N HIS A 567 35.30 71.08 3.06
CA HIS A 567 36.64 71.67 3.12
C HIS A 567 37.09 72.24 1.77
N LYS A 568 36.83 71.52 0.68
CA LYS A 568 37.12 71.98 -0.68
C LYS A 568 36.31 73.23 -1.04
N GLU A 569 35.02 73.27 -0.70
CA GLU A 569 34.18 74.44 -0.97
C GLU A 569 34.58 75.64 -0.11
N ARG A 570 34.93 75.43 1.17
CA ARG A 570 35.52 76.48 2.02
C ARG A 570 36.82 77.04 1.44
N ALA A 571 37.71 76.19 0.97
CA ALA A 571 38.97 76.62 0.33
C ALA A 571 38.73 77.40 -0.97
N LYS A 572 37.76 76.97 -1.78
CA LYS A 572 37.34 77.67 -3.01
C LYS A 572 36.78 79.06 -2.70
N ASN A 573 35.91 79.18 -1.70
CA ASN A 573 35.35 80.46 -1.26
C ASN A 573 36.43 81.41 -0.72
N MET A 574 37.41 80.89 0.03
CA MET A 574 38.57 81.70 0.48
C MET A 574 39.41 82.19 -0.70
N LEU A 575 39.62 81.34 -1.71
CA LEU A 575 40.42 81.69 -2.88
C LEU A 575 39.72 82.76 -3.75
N GLU A 576 38.39 82.69 -3.85
CA GLU A 576 37.57 83.69 -4.53
C GLU A 576 37.59 85.04 -3.79
N ALA A 577 37.54 85.03 -2.45
CA ALA A 577 37.70 86.23 -1.63
C ALA A 577 39.06 86.90 -1.87
N VAL A 578 40.16 86.13 -1.81
CA VAL A 578 41.52 86.65 -2.09
C VAL A 578 41.65 87.17 -3.52
N ALA A 579 41.06 86.49 -4.51
CA ALA A 579 41.04 86.96 -5.89
C ALA A 579 40.29 88.29 -6.06
N SER A 580 39.20 88.48 -5.31
CA SER A 580 38.43 89.74 -5.31
C SER A 580 39.20 90.90 -4.66
N GLU A 581 39.93 90.64 -3.57
CA GLU A 581 40.82 91.62 -2.92
C GLU A 581 42.01 92.00 -3.81
N LEU A 582 42.59 91.03 -4.52
CA LEU A 582 43.65 91.29 -5.50
C LEU A 582 43.15 92.22 -6.62
N LYS A 583 41.90 92.01 -7.07
CA LYS A 583 41.28 92.81 -8.13
C LYS A 583 41.05 94.26 -7.67
N THR A 584 40.58 94.48 -6.45
CA THR A 584 40.41 95.83 -5.89
C THR A 584 41.75 96.53 -5.68
N LEU A 585 42.77 95.84 -5.17
CA LEU A 585 44.13 96.38 -5.01
C LEU A 585 44.76 96.79 -6.35
N LYS A 586 44.50 96.02 -7.41
CA LYS A 586 44.97 96.35 -8.76
C LYS A 586 44.31 97.63 -9.30
N ILE A 587 43.03 97.86 -9.00
CA ILE A 587 42.32 99.07 -9.40
C ILE A 587 42.89 100.31 -8.67
N THR A 588 43.10 100.22 -7.35
CA THR A 588 43.64 101.34 -6.57
C THR A 588 45.07 101.69 -6.99
N LEU A 589 45.89 100.70 -7.34
CA LEU A 589 47.24 100.93 -7.86
C LEU A 589 47.22 101.71 -9.18
N VAL A 590 46.30 101.39 -10.10
CA VAL A 590 46.12 102.12 -11.37
C VAL A 590 45.69 103.57 -11.12
N GLU A 591 44.85 103.82 -10.13
CA GLU A 591 44.44 105.19 -9.76
C GLU A 591 45.58 106.00 -9.14
N VAL A 592 46.46 105.38 -8.35
CA VAL A 592 47.67 106.03 -7.81
C VAL A 592 48.63 106.39 -8.95
N ALA A 593 48.88 105.48 -9.89
CA ALA A 593 49.72 105.74 -11.05
C ALA A 593 49.16 106.89 -11.94
N LYS A 594 47.84 107.00 -12.07
CA LYS A 594 47.20 108.13 -12.76
C LYS A 594 47.41 109.46 -12.03
N ARG A 595 47.29 109.49 -10.70
CA ARG A 595 47.55 110.70 -9.90
C ARG A 595 49.00 111.16 -9.98
N GLU A 596 49.94 110.22 -9.97
CA GLU A 596 51.37 110.51 -10.13
C GLU A 596 51.65 111.17 -11.49
N LYS A 597 51.09 110.62 -12.57
CA LYS A 597 51.22 111.22 -13.91
C LYS A 597 50.70 112.65 -13.97
N GLN A 598 49.54 112.93 -13.38
CA GLN A 598 48.98 114.30 -13.35
C GLN A 598 49.87 115.31 -12.63
N LEU A 599 50.57 114.88 -11.56
CA LEU A 599 51.51 115.74 -10.82
C LEU A 599 52.77 116.02 -11.63
N VAL A 600 53.26 115.03 -12.38
CA VAL A 600 54.39 115.21 -13.31
C VAL A 600 54.00 116.18 -14.43
N ASP A 601 52.84 116.00 -15.05
CA ASP A 601 52.34 116.87 -16.12
C ASP A 601 52.16 118.33 -15.61
N PHE A 602 51.64 118.52 -14.39
CA PHE A 602 51.52 119.85 -13.77
C PHE A 602 52.88 120.52 -13.53
N ARG A 603 53.87 119.76 -13.05
CA ARG A 603 55.24 120.24 -12.83
C ARG A 603 55.89 120.72 -14.13
N GLU A 604 55.62 120.04 -15.24
CA GLU A 604 56.14 120.39 -16.56
C GLU A 604 55.55 121.72 -17.07
N VAL A 605 54.24 121.92 -16.92
CA VAL A 605 53.54 123.17 -17.31
C VAL A 605 54.04 124.38 -16.52
N VAL A 606 54.19 124.24 -15.19
CA VAL A 606 54.68 125.35 -14.34
C VAL A 606 56.12 125.72 -14.70
N SER A 607 56.95 124.73 -15.02
CA SER A 607 58.34 124.94 -15.46
C SER A 607 58.41 125.69 -16.80
N GLN A 608 57.53 125.37 -17.75
CA GLN A 608 57.39 126.10 -19.03
C GLN A 608 56.97 127.56 -18.84
N MET A 609 55.99 127.83 -17.97
CA MET A 609 55.48 129.19 -17.75
C MET A 609 56.48 130.14 -17.12
N LEU A 610 57.49 129.63 -16.40
CA LEU A 610 58.52 130.42 -15.72
C LEU A 610 59.77 130.66 -16.57
N GLY A 611 59.80 130.17 -17.81
CA GLY A 611 60.94 130.35 -18.72
C GLY A 611 62.20 129.58 -18.31
N LEU A 612 62.03 128.51 -17.51
CA LEU A 612 63.10 127.59 -17.12
C LEU A 612 63.31 126.58 -18.25
N ASN A 613 64.57 126.30 -18.61
CA ASN A 613 64.88 125.32 -19.65
C ASN A 613 64.41 123.92 -19.23
N ILE A 614 63.45 123.36 -19.97
CA ILE A 614 62.77 122.09 -19.68
C ILE A 614 63.63 120.87 -20.08
N ASP A 615 64.72 121.06 -20.83
CA ASP A 615 65.57 119.97 -21.34
C ASP A 615 66.50 119.34 -20.27
N THR A 616 66.47 119.84 -19.03
CA THR A 616 67.16 119.21 -17.88
C THR A 616 66.15 118.44 -17.02
N LEU A 617 66.27 117.11 -17.02
CA LEU A 617 65.41 116.11 -16.35
C LEU A 617 65.31 116.24 -14.81
N ALA A 618 65.87 117.29 -14.20
CA ALA A 618 65.79 117.52 -12.77
C ALA A 618 65.88 119.02 -12.46
N LEU A 619 64.83 119.78 -12.78
CA LEU A 619 64.60 121.12 -12.20
C LEU A 619 64.21 120.97 -10.72
N PRO A 620 65.07 121.34 -9.76
CA PRO A 620 64.73 121.21 -8.34
C PRO A 620 63.57 122.16 -7.98
N ASP A 621 62.61 121.69 -7.18
CA ASP A 621 61.39 122.46 -6.87
C ASP A 621 61.68 123.85 -6.30
N TYR A 622 62.83 124.03 -5.64
CA TYR A 622 63.26 125.34 -5.13
C TYR A 622 63.52 126.38 -6.23
N GLU A 623 63.87 126.00 -7.46
CA GLU A 623 64.15 126.96 -8.56
C GLU A 623 62.86 127.53 -9.15
N ILE A 624 61.83 126.69 -9.29
CA ILE A 624 60.47 127.06 -9.65
C ILE A 624 59.92 128.04 -8.60
N ILE A 625 60.08 127.70 -7.32
CA ILE A 625 59.65 128.55 -6.19
C ILE A 625 60.41 129.90 -6.19
N LYS A 626 61.73 129.90 -6.36
CA LYS A 626 62.57 131.12 -6.31
C LYS A 626 62.32 132.09 -7.46
N GLN A 627 61.93 131.61 -8.64
CA GLN A 627 61.50 132.48 -9.74
C GLN A 627 60.09 133.05 -9.53
N LEU A 628 59.14 132.24 -9.02
CA LEU A 628 57.83 132.73 -8.60
C LEU A 628 57.97 133.84 -7.54
N GLU A 629 58.83 133.65 -6.53
CA GLU A 629 59.13 134.65 -5.51
C GLU A 629 59.71 135.96 -6.09
N ARG A 630 60.55 135.87 -7.14
CA ARG A 630 61.13 137.04 -7.82
C ARG A 630 60.11 137.81 -8.67
N LEU A 631 59.15 137.10 -9.27
CA LEU A 631 58.02 137.67 -10.02
C LEU A 631 57.02 138.35 -9.08
N ILE A 632 56.80 137.79 -7.88
CA ILE A 632 55.99 138.39 -6.81
C ILE A 632 56.69 139.63 -6.21
N ALA A 633 58.02 139.61 -6.02
CA ALA A 633 58.78 140.74 -5.48
C ALA A 633 58.86 141.95 -6.43
N THR A 634 58.85 141.74 -7.75
CA THR A 634 58.84 142.81 -8.75
C THR A 634 57.46 143.47 -8.92
N HIS A 635 56.39 142.79 -8.49
CA HIS A 635 55.03 143.35 -8.47
C HIS A 635 54.68 144.15 -7.19
N HIS A 636 55.50 144.07 -6.13
CA HIS A 636 55.27 144.77 -4.85
C HIS A 636 55.87 146.18 -4.74
N SER A 637 56.67 146.65 -5.72
CA SER A 637 57.23 148.02 -5.73
C SER A 637 56.44 149.04 -6.57
N SER A 638 55.38 148.64 -7.29
CA SER A 638 54.64 149.53 -8.22
C SER A 638 53.11 149.57 -8.04
N THR A 639 52.55 149.07 -6.94
CA THR A 639 51.09 149.23 -6.70
C THR A 639 50.75 149.51 -5.23
N VAL A 640 51.21 150.66 -4.77
CA VAL A 640 50.47 151.48 -3.81
C VAL A 640 49.32 152.14 -4.59
N THR A 641 48.14 152.25 -3.96
CA THR A 641 46.91 152.95 -4.39
C THR A 641 45.80 152.10 -5.04
N ALA A 642 44.96 151.45 -4.21
CA ALA A 642 43.49 151.60 -4.22
C ALA A 642 42.78 150.58 -3.27
N LEU A 643 42.31 151.10 -2.13
CA LEU A 643 41.13 150.70 -1.33
C LEU A 643 41.21 149.38 -0.52
N CYS A 644 41.47 149.35 0.80
CA CYS A 644 40.68 149.82 1.95
C CYS A 644 39.31 149.13 2.16
N LEU A 645 39.28 148.05 2.96
CA LEU A 645 38.48 147.90 4.21
C LEU A 645 38.58 146.46 4.79
N GLU A 646 38.78 146.41 6.11
CA GLU A 646 38.34 145.41 7.11
C GLU A 646 39.04 144.03 7.32
N ASN A 647 39.71 143.96 8.49
CA ASN A 647 39.82 142.84 9.44
C ASN A 647 38.43 142.54 10.12
N PRO A 648 38.31 141.67 11.15
CA PRO A 648 38.44 140.21 11.18
C PRO A 648 37.27 139.55 12.00
N VAL A 649 37.30 138.22 12.21
CA VAL A 649 36.68 137.49 13.36
C VAL A 649 35.13 137.35 13.45
N GLU A 650 34.74 136.13 13.84
CA GLU A 650 33.48 135.73 14.53
C GLU A 650 32.22 135.37 13.69
N LYS A 651 31.89 134.07 13.65
CA LYS A 651 31.00 133.32 14.57
C LYS A 651 29.51 133.66 14.37
N LEU A 652 28.76 132.65 13.91
CA LEU A 652 27.35 132.32 14.17
C LEU A 652 27.06 131.08 13.28
N HIS A 653 27.17 129.82 13.70
CA HIS A 653 26.57 129.13 14.85
C HIS A 653 25.04 129.31 14.96
N GLN A 654 24.29 128.33 14.46
CA GLN A 654 23.10 127.72 15.11
C GLN A 654 22.57 126.57 14.22
N GLY A 655 22.44 125.31 14.65
CA GLY A 655 22.72 124.64 15.94
C GLY A 655 23.40 123.28 15.70
N PHE A 656 24.10 122.60 16.62
CA PHE A 656 24.10 122.52 18.09
C PHE A 656 22.78 122.06 18.76
N VAL A 657 22.85 120.82 19.29
CA VAL A 657 22.07 120.17 20.39
C VAL A 657 20.74 119.52 19.96
N ALA A 658 20.45 118.22 20.15
CA ALA A 658 20.90 117.22 21.12
C ALA A 658 21.17 115.84 20.45
N GLY A 659 22.00 114.95 20.98
CA GLY A 659 22.58 114.89 22.30
C GLY A 659 23.72 113.89 22.37
N ARG A 660 24.73 114.27 23.16
CA ARG A 660 25.68 113.35 23.76
C ARG A 660 24.94 112.48 24.78
N GLU A 661 25.14 111.18 24.69
CA GLU A 661 25.19 110.20 25.77
C GLU A 661 25.76 108.95 25.09
N SER A 662 26.72 108.18 25.57
CA SER A 662 27.58 108.20 26.73
C SER A 662 28.46 106.96 26.54
N ARG A 663 29.78 107.08 26.69
CA ARG A 663 30.62 105.92 27.01
C ARG A 663 30.02 105.19 28.23
N ARG A 664 30.18 103.86 28.28
CA ARG A 664 29.64 102.86 29.24
C ARG A 664 28.24 102.38 28.80
N ARG A 665 27.99 101.09 28.54
CA ARG A 665 28.22 99.90 29.40
C ARG A 665 28.21 98.62 28.52
N LEU A 666 29.23 97.76 28.64
CA LEU A 666 29.17 96.39 29.23
C LEU A 666 28.41 95.38 28.33
N ALA A 667 28.98 94.35 27.72
CA ALA A 667 29.86 93.28 28.24
C ALA A 667 29.31 92.64 29.54
N ALA A 668 28.76 91.43 29.39
CA ALA A 668 28.29 90.50 30.43
C ALA A 668 27.06 91.02 31.22
N ASP A 669 26.07 90.23 31.59
CA ASP A 669 26.12 88.84 32.04
C ASP A 669 24.69 88.29 32.21
N HIS A 670 24.63 87.02 32.65
CA HIS A 670 23.49 86.24 33.15
C HIS A 670 22.84 85.31 32.12
N PHE A 671 23.21 84.02 32.03
CA PHE A 671 23.46 83.05 33.11
C PHE A 671 22.32 83.04 34.13
N ALA A 672 21.37 82.11 33.97
CA ALA A 672 21.20 80.98 34.91
C ALA A 672 19.78 80.40 34.87
N ARG A 673 19.75 79.08 34.65
CA ARG A 673 18.99 78.07 35.41
C ARG A 673 17.45 78.13 35.35
N THR A 674 16.85 77.01 34.94
CA THR A 674 16.27 75.98 35.83
C THR A 674 15.66 74.88 34.93
N CYS A 675 16.02 73.60 34.99
CA CYS A 675 15.93 72.59 36.05
C CYS A 675 14.51 72.02 36.34
N ILE A 676 14.33 70.75 35.91
CA ILE A 676 13.59 69.63 36.56
C ILE A 676 12.06 69.56 36.19
N PRO A 677 11.29 68.47 36.49
CA PRO A 677 11.02 67.27 35.68
C PRO A 677 9.50 66.91 35.54
N LYS A 678 9.19 65.73 34.95
CA LYS A 678 8.00 64.82 35.10
C LYS A 678 7.07 65.07 36.31
N PRO A 679 5.74 64.73 36.28
CA PRO A 679 5.29 63.33 36.15
C PRO A 679 3.86 63.03 35.62
N LEU A 680 3.57 61.73 35.57
CA LEU A 680 2.28 61.05 35.35
C LEU A 680 1.17 61.49 36.31
N ILE A 681 -0.09 61.42 35.86
CA ILE A 681 -1.25 61.11 36.71
C ILE A 681 -2.05 59.94 36.08
N PRO A 682 -2.41 58.92 36.89
CA PRO A 682 -3.26 57.79 36.53
C PRO A 682 -4.75 58.08 36.75
N SER A 683 -5.64 57.42 36.00
CA SER A 683 -7.06 57.31 36.34
C SER A 683 -7.38 55.89 36.79
N ALA A 684 -8.12 55.82 37.88
CA ALA A 684 -8.50 54.66 38.65
C ALA A 684 -9.93 54.17 38.31
N ALA A 685 -10.30 53.07 38.98
CA ALA A 685 -11.62 52.43 39.12
C ALA A 685 -12.03 51.48 38.00
N GLN A 686 -11.91 50.15 38.18
CA GLN A 686 -12.77 49.26 38.98
C GLN A 686 -14.22 49.22 38.49
N LEU A 687 -14.66 48.06 37.96
CA LEU A 687 -15.90 47.37 38.32
C LEU A 687 -16.03 46.01 37.62
N SER A 688 -16.45 45.01 38.43
CA SER A 688 -17.11 43.74 38.09
C SER A 688 -16.27 42.67 37.36
N LYS A 689 -15.78 41.60 37.99
CA LYS A 689 -16.45 40.44 38.63
C LYS A 689 -17.45 39.68 37.74
N ASN A 690 -17.27 38.35 37.80
CA ASN A 690 -18.15 37.23 37.47
C ASN A 690 -18.20 36.84 35.98
N SER A 691 -18.16 35.57 35.57
CA SER A 691 -17.99 34.28 36.25
C SER A 691 -17.94 33.21 35.16
N THR A 692 -17.12 32.19 35.40
CA THR A 692 -17.18 30.82 34.88
C THR A 692 -18.51 30.36 34.24
N SER A 693 -18.41 29.81 33.03
CA SER A 693 -18.68 28.39 32.75
C SER A 693 -17.77 27.92 31.63
#